data_AF-A0A1Z4RLK5-F1
#
_entry.id   AF-A0A1Z4RLK5-F1
#
_cell.length_a   1.000
_cell.length_b   1.000
_cell.length_c   1.000
_cell.angle_alpha   90.00
_cell.angle_beta   90.00
_cell.angle_gamma   90.00
#
_symmetry.space_group_name_H-M   'P 1'
#
loop_
_entity.id
_entity.type
_entity.pdbx_description
1 polymer ?
#
loop_
_entity_poly.entity_id
_entity_poly.type
_entity_poly.pdbx_seq_one_letter_code
_entity_poly.pdbx_strand_id
1 'polypeptide(L)'
;MNINRDRNKHNLISILLTVLTLGSVVIGLSVSAASITKTSFKSYRVVVNSDRDTIESDQFLTFREAIGLVNNTLALSDLSIVEQQQVTIIEPPNASRIEFYFNTPVTIKLQDTLPPLFSPGLVIDGTTHPNYDSKKVATLEIPIAIPVVSLTVAEGKILRGLTIAGDRIKVKGLSIYGFSQPHTPTDNTPGADIIIGSSLPVGEDVAGLMPTHPPQDVEIVDNWLGLPTDESFSSSASSFGVWVFDGVNTKITHNRIEQHNGSAILTSLTAKKTQIKENIIVGNGLQGMPHAIYLEGQIQDSVISDNLICGNDGSGVYLFKPEGAITIKRNTIKFNGRRVPSAAVYLIGNDHQVINNQISWQRGTGVTITAYPQSERNLITGNTFNDLEGLSIDLNTRDRDGRVFYQIGDGVNPPRNSRNRQRDTANKSINAPEFLSQDFYLIDGKVNIDGIADPGATITLYRVNLGIPKKASEQSPLASQSKNYGPLSEPVRETVADKTGKFSFTLNNLTPGMIISAIATKPDYGTSEPAFNATIRALNPSKTTISPSLTLPTCTTKPIAKTPKLPIQPEIKPTLEPITLNIPRNIHFALDQATIAPKSAEVLNQIITVLQKYPYITIEIQGHTDSRASNQYNLDLSRSRADATRNYLLRQGVDPARISILPLGELKLEKPGNTIVDHAYNRRVEIIFRDLRGIDIIFEKQHDDLQIER
;
A
#
# COMPACT_ATOMS: atom_id res chain seq x y z
N MET A 1 8.32 31.36 -4.35
CA MET A 1 8.80 32.72 -3.99
C MET A 1 9.86 32.52 -2.91
N ASN A 2 11.10 32.89 -3.21
CA ASN A 2 12.27 32.73 -2.32
C ASN A 2 12.11 33.54 -1.03
N ILE A 3 12.62 33.01 0.09
CA ILE A 3 13.68 33.64 0.89
C ILE A 3 14.27 32.58 1.84
N ASN A 4 15.60 32.51 1.80
CA ASN A 4 16.50 31.74 2.64
C ASN A 4 17.21 32.73 3.61
N ARG A 5 17.83 32.22 4.69
CA ARG A 5 18.57 32.91 5.79
C ARG A 5 17.70 33.28 7.00
N ASP A 6 18.07 32.99 8.26
CA ASP A 6 19.41 32.98 8.86
C ASP A 6 19.53 31.95 10.00
N ARG A 7 20.70 31.29 10.07
CA ARG A 7 21.23 30.67 11.29
C ARG A 7 22.24 31.64 11.92
N ASN A 8 22.23 31.68 13.25
CA ASN A 8 23.16 32.33 14.19
C ASN A 8 22.87 33.78 14.58
N LYS A 9 22.34 33.94 15.80
CA LYS A 9 22.86 34.86 16.81
C LYS A 9 22.43 34.40 18.21
N HIS A 10 23.39 33.95 19.01
CA HIS A 10 23.27 34.00 20.47
C HIS A 10 23.33 35.46 20.92
N ASN A 11 22.41 35.88 21.78
CA ASN A 11 22.73 36.65 22.98
C ASN A 11 21.52 36.80 23.91
N LEU A 12 21.83 36.75 25.20
CA LEU A 12 21.00 36.95 26.38
C LEU A 12 20.13 38.22 26.31
N ILE A 13 18.96 38.17 26.94
CA ILE A 13 18.44 39.21 27.86
C ILE A 13 17.47 38.53 28.83
N SER A 14 17.76 38.68 30.12
CA SER A 14 16.87 38.32 31.23
C SER A 14 15.79 39.39 31.40
N ILE A 15 14.55 38.98 31.68
CA ILE A 15 13.55 39.87 32.27
C ILE A 15 12.99 39.20 33.52
N LEU A 16 13.32 39.82 34.66
CA LEU A 16 12.71 39.66 35.97
C LEU A 16 11.18 39.76 35.87
N LEU A 17 10.45 38.88 36.56
CA LEU A 17 9.15 39.27 37.11
C LEU A 17 9.12 39.05 38.63
N THR A 18 8.68 40.11 39.27
CA THR A 18 8.77 40.44 40.69
C THR A 18 7.75 39.66 41.51
N VAL A 19 8.19 39.27 42.71
CA VAL A 19 7.41 38.66 43.78
C VAL A 19 6.28 39.58 44.25
N LEU A 20 5.06 39.04 44.36
CA LEU A 20 4.02 39.58 45.25
C LEU A 20 3.62 38.47 46.23
N THR A 21 4.05 38.64 47.49
CA THR A 21 3.63 37.85 48.64
C THR A 21 2.27 38.34 49.15
N LEU A 22 1.28 37.47 49.15
CA LEU A 22 0.10 37.57 50.02
C LEU A 22 -0.08 36.19 50.65
N GLY A 23 0.13 36.14 51.97
CA GLY A 23 -0.01 34.95 52.77
C GLY A 23 -1.48 34.61 52.98
N SER A 24 -1.81 33.33 52.78
CA SER A 24 -3.04 32.71 53.26
C SER A 24 -2.71 31.29 53.70
N VAL A 25 -2.86 31.06 55.01
CA VAL A 25 -2.99 29.83 55.77
C VAL A 25 -3.05 28.52 54.94
N VAL A 26 -2.01 27.70 55.06
CA VAL A 26 -2.01 26.30 54.62
C VAL A 26 -2.85 25.49 55.60
N ILE A 27 -4.08 25.18 55.23
CA ILE A 27 -4.79 24.03 55.78
C ILE A 27 -4.30 22.83 54.97
N GLY A 28 -3.52 21.97 55.59
CA GLY A 28 -3.04 20.74 55.00
C GLY A 28 -4.22 19.81 54.68
N LEU A 29 -4.55 19.72 53.40
CA LEU A 29 -5.16 18.52 52.84
C LEU A 29 -4.03 17.75 52.17
N SER A 30 -3.46 16.81 52.92
CA SER A 30 -2.69 15.72 52.34
C SER A 30 -3.62 14.97 51.39
N VAL A 31 -3.58 15.30 50.10
CA VAL A 31 -4.06 14.38 49.07
C VAL A 31 -3.04 13.25 49.06
N SER A 32 -3.38 12.17 49.76
CA SER A 32 -2.69 10.90 49.60
C SER A 32 -2.64 10.62 48.10
N ALA A 33 -1.43 10.55 47.53
CA ALA A 33 -1.23 9.81 46.29
C ALA A 33 -1.69 8.38 46.60
N ALA A 34 -2.95 8.08 46.28
CA ALA A 34 -3.45 6.73 46.34
C ALA A 34 -2.58 5.94 45.39
N SER A 35 -1.73 5.09 45.97
CA SER A 35 -1.06 4.02 45.24
C SER A 35 -2.16 3.27 44.51
N ILE A 36 -2.18 3.37 43.17
CA ILE A 36 -3.06 2.54 42.34
C ILE A 36 -2.55 1.12 42.54
N THR A 37 -3.17 0.43 43.50
CA THR A 37 -3.08 -1.01 43.65
C THR A 37 -3.34 -1.61 42.27
N LYS A 38 -2.40 -2.42 41.76
CA LYS A 38 -2.58 -3.25 40.55
C LYS A 38 -3.99 -3.85 40.60
N THR A 39 -4.92 -3.30 39.83
CA THR A 39 -6.25 -3.84 39.70
C THR A 39 -6.09 -5.24 39.14
N SER A 40 -6.39 -6.26 39.95
CA SER A 40 -6.39 -7.64 39.48
C SER A 40 -7.55 -7.77 38.50
N PHE A 41 -7.27 -7.75 37.20
CA PHE A 41 -8.28 -8.04 36.18
C PHE A 41 -8.86 -9.43 36.45
N LYS A 42 -10.17 -9.50 36.65
CA LYS A 42 -10.89 -10.78 36.53
C LYS A 42 -10.92 -11.13 35.04
N SER A 43 -10.55 -12.37 34.72
CA SER A 43 -10.61 -12.86 33.34
C SER A 43 -11.94 -13.54 33.09
N TYR A 44 -12.51 -13.36 31.91
CA TYR A 44 -13.81 -13.91 31.55
C TYR A 44 -13.77 -14.61 30.20
N ARG A 45 -14.53 -15.70 30.06
CA ARG A 45 -14.97 -16.21 28.75
C ARG A 45 -16.39 -15.69 28.53
N VAL A 46 -16.56 -14.89 27.48
CA VAL A 46 -17.84 -14.30 27.10
C VAL A 46 -18.20 -14.80 25.70
N VAL A 47 -19.41 -15.33 25.53
CA VAL A 47 -19.92 -15.78 24.23
C VAL A 47 -20.97 -14.78 23.74
N VAL A 48 -20.62 -14.00 22.73
CA VAL A 48 -21.52 -13.04 22.07
C VAL A 48 -22.54 -13.79 21.22
N ASN A 49 -23.82 -13.47 21.42
CA ASN A 49 -24.95 -14.06 20.70
C ASN A 49 -26.02 -13.04 20.30
N SER A 50 -25.71 -11.75 20.40
CA SER A 50 -26.51 -10.63 19.90
C SER A 50 -25.75 -9.83 18.85
N ASP A 51 -26.42 -9.45 17.77
CA ASP A 51 -25.90 -8.54 16.73
C ASP A 51 -26.16 -7.05 17.04
N ARG A 52 -26.83 -6.78 18.18
CA ARG A 52 -27.07 -5.44 18.69
C ARG A 52 -25.79 -4.81 19.26
N ASP A 53 -25.83 -3.49 19.40
CA ASP A 53 -24.72 -2.67 19.93
C ASP A 53 -25.17 -1.78 21.11
N THR A 54 -25.98 -2.34 22.00
CA THR A 54 -26.48 -1.67 23.21
C THR A 54 -25.92 -2.35 24.48
N ILE A 55 -26.03 -1.67 25.62
CA ILE A 55 -25.81 -2.29 26.94
C ILE A 55 -27.18 -2.32 27.61
N GLU A 56 -27.83 -3.48 27.61
CA GLU A 56 -29.20 -3.65 28.09
C GLU A 56 -29.29 -4.97 28.86
N SER A 57 -29.86 -4.94 30.06
CA SER A 57 -30.09 -6.17 30.83
C SER A 57 -31.20 -6.99 30.17
N ASP A 58 -30.82 -7.92 29.29
CA ASP A 58 -31.74 -8.77 28.52
C ASP A 58 -31.32 -10.27 28.55
N GLN A 59 -31.57 -11.06 27.51
CA GLN A 59 -31.22 -12.48 27.46
C GLN A 59 -29.97 -12.77 26.62
N PHE A 60 -29.41 -11.77 25.94
CA PHE A 60 -28.39 -11.91 24.91
C PHE A 60 -27.19 -11.00 25.20
N LEU A 61 -25.99 -11.55 25.11
CA LEU A 61 -24.75 -10.81 25.26
C LEU A 61 -24.36 -10.16 23.93
N THR A 62 -24.26 -8.84 23.94
CA THR A 62 -23.70 -8.04 22.84
C THR A 62 -22.16 -8.03 22.88
N PHE A 63 -21.55 -7.64 21.76
CA PHE A 63 -20.10 -7.44 21.71
C PHE A 63 -19.64 -6.27 22.60
N ARG A 64 -20.47 -5.23 22.77
CA ARG A 64 -20.19 -4.09 23.64
C ARG A 64 -20.18 -4.47 25.12
N GLU A 65 -21.13 -5.28 25.56
CA GLU A 65 -21.14 -5.85 26.92
C GLU A 65 -19.94 -6.75 27.15
N ALA A 66 -19.59 -7.60 26.19
CA ALA A 66 -18.42 -8.46 26.27
C ALA A 66 -17.13 -7.66 26.48
N ILE A 67 -16.95 -6.56 25.74
CA ILE A 67 -15.82 -5.63 25.93
C ILE A 67 -15.88 -4.99 27.33
N GLY A 68 -17.06 -4.53 27.77
CA GLY A 68 -17.25 -3.94 29.09
C GLY A 68 -16.85 -4.86 30.24
N LEU A 69 -17.22 -6.14 30.16
CA LEU A 69 -16.87 -7.15 31.16
C LEU A 69 -15.37 -7.41 31.22
N VAL A 70 -14.73 -7.66 30.07
CA VAL A 70 -13.29 -8.02 30.04
C VAL A 70 -12.40 -6.84 30.41
N ASN A 71 -12.86 -5.61 30.15
CA ASN A 71 -12.21 -4.37 30.56
C ASN A 71 -12.53 -3.97 32.01
N ASN A 72 -13.43 -4.69 32.69
CA ASN A 72 -13.89 -4.35 34.04
C ASN A 72 -14.53 -2.96 34.14
N THR A 73 -15.18 -2.49 33.06
CA THR A 73 -16.00 -1.25 33.03
C THR A 73 -17.50 -1.54 33.12
N LEU A 74 -17.90 -2.81 33.00
CA LEU A 74 -19.24 -3.32 33.26
C LEU A 74 -19.12 -4.44 34.29
N ALA A 75 -19.85 -4.35 35.41
CA ALA A 75 -19.80 -5.40 36.41
C ALA A 75 -20.70 -6.58 35.99
N LEU A 76 -20.29 -7.80 36.33
CA LEU A 76 -21.12 -8.99 36.06
C LEU A 76 -22.51 -8.90 36.72
N SER A 77 -22.62 -8.18 37.84
CA SER A 77 -23.89 -7.92 38.53
C SER A 77 -24.83 -6.97 37.79
N ASP A 78 -24.32 -6.21 36.81
CA ASP A 78 -25.10 -5.26 36.02
C ASP A 78 -25.86 -5.96 34.87
N LEU A 79 -25.48 -7.21 34.58
CA LEU A 79 -26.16 -8.07 33.61
C LEU A 79 -27.36 -8.80 34.23
N SER A 80 -28.28 -9.24 33.38
CA SER A 80 -29.38 -10.12 33.80
C SER A 80 -28.85 -11.48 34.30
N ILE A 81 -29.68 -12.19 35.07
CA ILE A 81 -29.33 -13.55 35.55
C ILE A 81 -29.05 -14.50 34.37
N VAL A 82 -29.75 -14.33 33.25
CA VAL A 82 -29.60 -15.19 32.05
C VAL A 82 -28.27 -14.94 31.36
N GLU A 83 -27.83 -13.69 31.28
CA GLU A 83 -26.53 -13.31 30.73
C GLU A 83 -25.38 -13.73 31.64
N GLN A 84 -25.53 -13.57 32.96
CA GLN A 84 -24.53 -14.01 33.94
C GLN A 84 -24.22 -15.51 33.80
N GLN A 85 -25.22 -16.33 33.51
CA GLN A 85 -25.04 -17.78 33.29
C GLN A 85 -24.27 -18.11 32.00
N GLN A 86 -24.18 -17.17 31.06
CA GLN A 86 -23.45 -17.33 29.80
C GLN A 86 -21.99 -16.87 29.90
N VAL A 87 -21.62 -16.19 30.99
CA VAL A 87 -20.25 -15.73 31.26
C VAL A 87 -19.54 -16.70 32.20
N THR A 88 -18.35 -17.16 31.83
CA THR A 88 -17.51 -18.01 32.69
C THR A 88 -16.33 -17.21 33.24
N ILE A 89 -16.10 -17.28 34.55
CA ILE A 89 -14.90 -16.71 35.17
C ILE A 89 -13.70 -17.61 34.85
N ILE A 90 -12.62 -17.01 34.38
CA ILE A 90 -11.37 -17.67 34.06
C ILE A 90 -10.36 -17.37 35.17
N GLU A 91 -9.82 -18.43 35.78
CA GLU A 91 -8.76 -18.29 36.77
C GLU A 91 -7.39 -17.98 36.11
N PRO A 92 -6.54 -17.15 36.74
CA PRO A 92 -5.18 -16.93 36.30
C PRO A 92 -4.41 -18.26 36.14
N PRO A 93 -3.49 -18.40 35.15
CA PRO A 93 -2.91 -17.34 34.32
C PRO A 93 -3.64 -17.10 32.98
N ASN A 94 -4.79 -17.74 32.75
CA ASN A 94 -5.50 -17.64 31.49
C ASN A 94 -6.17 -16.26 31.35
N ALA A 95 -6.02 -15.64 30.19
CA ALA A 95 -6.59 -14.33 29.90
C ALA A 95 -8.04 -14.41 29.39
N SER A 96 -8.72 -13.27 29.40
CA SER A 96 -10.08 -13.12 28.88
C SER A 96 -10.21 -13.55 27.42
N ARG A 97 -11.40 -14.04 27.05
CA ARG A 97 -11.75 -14.44 25.68
C ARG A 97 -13.16 -13.99 25.34
N ILE A 98 -13.30 -13.41 24.15
CA ILE A 98 -14.58 -13.10 23.52
C ILE A 98 -14.75 -14.03 22.32
N GLU A 99 -15.82 -14.81 22.37
CA GLU A 99 -16.20 -15.82 21.37
C GLU A 99 -17.56 -15.47 20.78
N PHE A 100 -17.92 -16.08 19.65
CA PHE A 100 -19.16 -15.76 18.95
C PHE A 100 -19.97 -17.02 18.68
N TYR A 101 -21.27 -17.00 18.98
CA TYR A 101 -22.17 -18.11 18.68
C TYR A 101 -23.50 -17.62 18.10
N PHE A 102 -23.69 -17.83 16.80
CA PHE A 102 -24.92 -17.54 16.07
C PHE A 102 -25.27 -18.70 15.13
N ASN A 103 -26.56 -18.84 14.81
CA ASN A 103 -27.04 -19.89 13.91
C ASN A 103 -26.62 -19.66 12.45
N THR A 104 -26.35 -18.42 12.06
CA THR A 104 -25.93 -17.99 10.72
C THR A 104 -24.76 -17.02 10.82
N PRO A 105 -23.97 -16.80 9.75
CA PRO A 105 -23.02 -15.69 9.72
C PRO A 105 -23.68 -14.38 10.15
N VAL A 106 -22.94 -13.55 10.88
CA VAL A 106 -23.47 -12.37 11.56
C VAL A 106 -22.72 -11.09 11.15
N THR A 107 -23.46 -9.99 11.07
CA THR A 107 -22.90 -8.65 10.91
C THR A 107 -23.38 -7.79 12.07
N ILE A 108 -22.47 -7.42 12.96
CA ILE A 108 -22.72 -6.50 14.07
C ILE A 108 -22.55 -5.08 13.54
N LYS A 109 -23.64 -4.31 13.61
CA LYS A 109 -23.67 -2.91 13.15
C LYS A 109 -23.53 -1.97 14.33
N LEU A 110 -22.36 -1.36 14.44
CA LEU A 110 -22.02 -0.45 15.52
C LEU A 110 -22.79 0.86 15.39
N GLN A 111 -23.38 1.31 16.50
CA GLN A 111 -24.09 2.57 16.64
C GLN A 111 -23.14 3.69 17.11
N ASP A 112 -22.10 3.34 17.88
CA ASP A 112 -21.07 4.27 18.35
C ASP A 112 -19.69 3.58 18.44
N THR A 113 -18.65 4.36 18.66
CA THR A 113 -17.28 3.89 18.87
C THR A 113 -17.23 2.88 20.03
N LEU A 114 -16.54 1.76 19.81
CA LEU A 114 -16.30 0.78 20.88
C LEU A 114 -15.26 1.29 21.89
N PRO A 115 -15.40 0.94 23.18
CA PRO A 115 -14.36 1.23 24.18
C PRO A 115 -13.01 0.60 23.78
N PRO A 116 -11.87 1.22 24.14
CA PRO A 116 -10.54 0.63 23.91
C PRO A 116 -10.38 -0.71 24.63
N LEU A 117 -9.69 -1.66 24.01
CA LEU A 117 -9.33 -2.95 24.56
C LEU A 117 -8.03 -2.82 25.35
N PHE A 118 -8.08 -2.97 26.67
CA PHE A 118 -6.89 -2.87 27.53
C PHE A 118 -6.69 -4.07 28.45
N SER A 119 -7.61 -5.04 28.46
CA SER A 119 -7.48 -6.31 29.19
C SER A 119 -6.28 -7.14 28.67
N PRO A 120 -5.20 -7.31 29.46
CA PRO A 120 -3.98 -7.93 28.96
C PRO A 120 -4.18 -9.41 28.58
N GLY A 121 -3.71 -9.80 27.40
CA GLY A 121 -3.83 -11.17 26.90
C GLY A 121 -5.20 -11.51 26.27
N LEU A 122 -6.12 -10.53 26.16
CA LEU A 122 -7.44 -10.74 25.59
C LEU A 122 -7.38 -11.36 24.20
N VAL A 123 -8.19 -12.38 23.96
CA VAL A 123 -8.40 -12.96 22.63
C VAL A 123 -9.84 -12.67 22.17
N ILE A 124 -9.99 -11.99 21.04
CA ILE A 124 -11.25 -11.88 20.31
C ILE A 124 -11.17 -12.85 19.13
N ASP A 125 -12.01 -13.89 19.15
CA ASP A 125 -11.88 -15.02 18.24
C ASP A 125 -13.16 -15.28 17.44
N GLY A 126 -13.25 -14.68 16.25
CA GLY A 126 -14.31 -14.93 15.28
C GLY A 126 -14.32 -16.36 14.72
N THR A 127 -13.22 -17.11 14.88
CA THR A 127 -13.11 -18.50 14.41
C THR A 127 -13.85 -19.51 15.29
N THR A 128 -14.33 -19.06 16.47
CA THR A 128 -15.19 -19.85 17.36
C THR A 128 -16.63 -19.99 16.85
N HIS A 129 -17.02 -19.14 15.90
CA HIS A 129 -18.35 -19.19 15.31
C HIS A 129 -18.62 -20.52 14.61
N PRO A 130 -19.77 -21.19 14.85
CA PRO A 130 -20.00 -22.57 14.39
C PRO A 130 -20.03 -22.72 12.86
N ASN A 131 -20.34 -21.64 12.12
CA ASN A 131 -20.30 -21.62 10.66
C ASN A 131 -18.91 -21.29 10.06
N TYR A 132 -17.88 -21.05 10.88
CA TYR A 132 -16.53 -20.79 10.39
C TYR A 132 -15.92 -22.07 9.80
N ASP A 133 -15.42 -21.98 8.57
CA ASP A 133 -14.71 -23.09 7.91
C ASP A 133 -13.32 -22.62 7.46
N SER A 134 -12.29 -23.13 8.14
CA SER A 134 -10.90 -22.79 7.85
C SER A 134 -10.43 -23.25 6.45
N LYS A 135 -11.19 -24.12 5.78
CA LYS A 135 -10.88 -24.60 4.41
C LYS A 135 -11.56 -23.76 3.33
N LYS A 136 -12.55 -22.95 3.69
CA LYS A 136 -13.26 -22.06 2.76
C LYS A 136 -12.48 -20.75 2.62
N VAL A 137 -11.56 -20.71 1.66
CA VAL A 137 -10.68 -19.56 1.40
C VAL A 137 -11.14 -18.77 0.17
N ALA A 138 -10.86 -17.48 0.13
CA ALA A 138 -11.26 -16.63 -1.02
C ALA A 138 -10.19 -16.54 -2.12
N THR A 139 -8.93 -16.81 -1.79
CA THR A 139 -7.80 -16.67 -2.74
C THR A 139 -6.85 -17.86 -2.65
N LEU A 140 -6.09 -18.12 -3.72
CA LEU A 140 -5.11 -19.20 -3.79
C LEU A 140 -3.70 -18.79 -3.39
N GLU A 141 -3.34 -17.52 -3.56
CA GLU A 141 -1.99 -17.00 -3.33
C GLU A 141 -1.60 -17.11 -1.85
N ILE A 142 -2.51 -16.69 -0.96
CA ILE A 142 -2.40 -16.87 0.48
C ILE A 142 -3.77 -17.34 0.98
N PRO A 143 -3.90 -18.59 1.46
CA PRO A 143 -5.19 -19.21 1.76
C PRO A 143 -5.79 -18.69 3.08
N ILE A 144 -6.35 -17.48 3.04
CA ILE A 144 -7.05 -16.86 4.18
C ILE A 144 -8.53 -17.25 4.13
N ALA A 145 -9.02 -17.85 5.21
CA ALA A 145 -10.42 -18.27 5.34
C ALA A 145 -11.38 -17.08 5.31
N ILE A 146 -12.59 -17.29 4.82
CA ILE A 146 -13.65 -16.28 4.80
C ILE A 146 -14.21 -16.14 6.23
N PRO A 147 -14.14 -14.96 6.87
CA PRO A 147 -14.76 -14.72 8.17
C PRO A 147 -16.27 -14.92 8.13
N VAL A 148 -16.87 -15.16 9.28
CA VAL A 148 -18.34 -15.30 9.44
C VAL A 148 -18.92 -14.34 10.49
N VAL A 149 -18.06 -13.53 11.10
CA VAL A 149 -18.41 -12.45 12.03
C VAL A 149 -17.89 -11.16 11.42
N SER A 150 -18.79 -10.20 11.19
CA SER A 150 -18.46 -8.91 10.60
C SER A 150 -18.76 -7.76 11.56
N LEU A 151 -17.90 -6.75 11.58
CA LEU A 151 -18.09 -5.48 12.29
C LEU A 151 -18.18 -4.35 11.26
N THR A 152 -19.26 -3.57 11.31
CA THR A 152 -19.44 -2.41 10.44
C THR A 152 -20.27 -1.32 11.11
N VAL A 153 -20.49 -0.21 10.42
CA VAL A 153 -21.24 0.95 10.92
C VAL A 153 -22.73 0.80 10.62
N ALA A 154 -23.60 1.08 11.60
CA ALA A 154 -25.05 1.08 11.42
C ALA A 154 -25.53 2.26 10.55
N GLU A 155 -25.26 3.48 11.00
CA GLU A 155 -25.57 4.74 10.32
C GLU A 155 -24.47 5.78 10.63
N GLY A 156 -24.36 6.81 9.78
CA GLY A 156 -23.38 7.88 9.99
C GLY A 156 -21.94 7.47 9.75
N LYS A 157 -21.01 8.04 10.53
CA LYS A 157 -19.57 7.75 10.44
C LYS A 157 -19.01 7.48 11.83
N ILE A 158 -18.50 6.27 12.03
CA ILE A 158 -17.75 5.90 13.23
C ILE A 158 -16.27 5.91 12.87
N LEU A 159 -15.48 6.56 13.72
CA LEU A 159 -14.06 6.79 13.49
C LEU A 159 -13.29 5.48 13.34
N ARG A 160 -13.57 4.48 14.18
CA ARG A 160 -12.74 3.28 14.30
C ARG A 160 -13.53 2.03 14.65
N GLY A 161 -13.07 0.89 14.14
CA GLY A 161 -13.63 -0.43 14.48
C GLY A 161 -13.17 -0.86 15.87
N LEU A 162 -11.89 -1.22 16.00
CA LEU A 162 -11.27 -1.62 17.27
C LEU A 162 -10.14 -0.67 17.66
N THR A 163 -10.00 -0.41 18.96
CA THR A 163 -8.83 0.28 19.54
C THR A 163 -8.14 -0.66 20.50
N ILE A 164 -6.88 -0.97 20.28
CA ILE A 164 -6.08 -1.88 21.12
C ILE A 164 -5.06 -1.05 21.88
N ALA A 165 -5.23 -0.98 23.20
CA ALA A 165 -4.35 -0.26 24.11
C ALA A 165 -3.57 -1.19 25.05
N GLY A 166 -4.06 -2.41 25.29
CA GLY A 166 -3.45 -3.39 26.20
C GLY A 166 -2.45 -4.33 25.54
N ASP A 167 -1.64 -4.97 26.38
CA ASP A 167 -0.63 -5.93 25.96
C ASP A 167 -1.21 -7.29 25.58
N ARG A 168 -0.53 -7.99 24.67
CA ARG A 168 -0.79 -9.39 24.28
C ARG A 168 -2.21 -9.61 23.78
N ILE A 169 -2.87 -8.56 23.28
CA ILE A 169 -4.22 -8.65 22.73
C ILE A 169 -4.15 -9.27 21.34
N LYS A 170 -5.04 -10.24 21.10
CA LYS A 170 -5.16 -10.95 19.83
C LYS A 170 -6.56 -10.77 19.24
N VAL A 171 -6.61 -10.34 17.98
CA VAL A 171 -7.84 -10.23 17.18
C VAL A 171 -7.74 -11.17 15.99
N LYS A 172 -8.68 -12.11 15.89
CA LYS A 172 -8.63 -13.15 14.87
C LYS A 172 -9.98 -13.44 14.21
N GLY A 173 -9.97 -13.65 12.90
CA GLY A 173 -11.08 -14.25 12.16
C GLY A 173 -12.29 -13.35 12.00
N LEU A 174 -12.10 -12.03 11.97
CA LEU A 174 -13.17 -11.04 11.79
C LEU A 174 -13.11 -10.41 10.40
N SER A 175 -14.27 -9.99 9.89
CA SER A 175 -14.38 -8.99 8.82
C SER A 175 -14.66 -7.63 9.46
N ILE A 176 -13.85 -6.60 9.23
CA ILE A 176 -14.01 -5.26 9.82
C ILE A 176 -13.96 -4.25 8.68
N TYR A 177 -15.00 -3.41 8.52
CA TYR A 177 -15.06 -2.46 7.42
C TYR A 177 -16.06 -1.31 7.65
N GLY A 178 -15.84 -0.20 6.94
CA GLY A 178 -16.76 0.96 6.91
C GLY A 178 -16.37 2.11 7.86
N PHE A 179 -15.23 2.04 8.52
CA PHE A 179 -14.83 3.00 9.56
C PHE A 179 -14.08 4.20 8.97
N SER A 180 -14.61 5.40 9.16
CA SER A 180 -14.06 6.61 8.55
C SER A 180 -14.25 7.84 9.43
N GLN A 181 -13.44 8.87 9.22
CA GLN A 181 -13.55 10.12 9.98
C GLN A 181 -14.90 10.84 9.72
N PRO A 182 -15.57 11.32 10.78
CA PRO A 182 -16.59 12.36 10.67
C PRO A 182 -16.02 13.60 9.96
N HIS A 183 -16.83 14.30 9.15
CA HIS A 183 -16.36 15.46 8.38
C HIS A 183 -16.21 16.71 9.28
N THR A 184 -15.14 16.76 10.08
CA THR A 184 -14.80 17.90 10.95
C THR A 184 -13.36 18.35 10.68
N PRO A 185 -13.13 19.58 10.16
CA PRO A 185 -11.81 20.06 9.72
C PRO A 185 -10.70 20.07 10.80
N THR A 186 -11.05 19.90 12.07
CA THR A 186 -10.14 19.98 13.23
C THR A 186 -9.73 18.63 13.81
N ASP A 187 -10.23 17.51 13.27
CA ASP A 187 -9.92 16.18 13.80
C ASP A 187 -8.58 15.65 13.28
N ASN A 188 -7.59 15.68 14.18
CA ASN A 188 -6.21 15.28 13.87
C ASN A 188 -5.99 13.76 13.89
N THR A 189 -6.96 12.96 14.36
CA THR A 189 -6.83 11.50 14.52
C THR A 189 -7.56 10.76 13.40
N PRO A 190 -6.88 10.14 12.43
CA PRO A 190 -7.53 9.38 11.36
C PRO A 190 -8.33 8.18 11.87
N GLY A 191 -9.34 7.79 11.09
CA GLY A 191 -10.11 6.58 11.35
C GLY A 191 -9.43 5.32 10.83
N ALA A 192 -9.70 4.15 11.42
CA ALA A 192 -9.19 2.88 10.90
C ALA A 192 -10.06 1.69 11.33
N ASP A 193 -9.96 0.57 10.61
CA ASP A 193 -10.59 -0.68 11.06
C ASP A 193 -10.03 -1.12 12.41
N ILE A 194 -8.70 -1.07 12.56
CA ILE A 194 -8.01 -1.36 13.83
C ILE A 194 -6.96 -0.28 14.09
N ILE A 195 -7.03 0.33 15.28
CA ILE A 195 -5.99 1.23 15.78
C ILE A 195 -5.31 0.56 16.97
N ILE A 196 -3.98 0.61 17.00
CA ILE A 196 -3.16 0.17 18.12
C ILE A 196 -2.49 1.41 18.71
N GLY A 197 -2.78 1.69 19.98
CA GLY A 197 -2.04 2.69 20.71
C GLY A 197 -2.53 2.99 22.12
N SER A 198 -1.60 3.46 22.94
CA SER A 198 -1.80 3.79 24.36
C SER A 198 -2.16 5.25 24.59
N SER A 199 -1.91 6.11 23.60
CA SER A 199 -1.94 7.57 23.71
C SER A 199 -2.94 8.24 22.76
N LEU A 200 -3.94 7.49 22.32
CA LEU A 200 -5.00 7.96 21.42
C LEU A 200 -6.09 8.73 22.19
N PRO A 201 -6.85 9.63 21.53
CA PRO A 201 -7.99 10.28 22.17
C PRO A 201 -9.03 9.25 22.63
N VAL A 202 -9.26 9.23 23.94
CA VAL A 202 -10.25 8.41 24.63
C VAL A 202 -11.10 9.31 25.53
N GLY A 203 -12.32 8.88 25.88
CA GLY A 203 -13.18 9.62 26.82
C GLY A 203 -12.54 9.71 28.21
N GLU A 204 -12.89 10.76 28.97
CA GLU A 204 -12.34 11.00 30.32
C GLU A 204 -12.53 9.79 31.25
N ASP A 205 -13.68 9.12 31.16
CA ASP A 205 -14.05 7.98 32.01
C ASP A 205 -13.13 6.75 31.87
N VAL A 206 -12.39 6.63 30.75
CA VAL A 206 -11.47 5.51 30.49
C VAL A 206 -10.01 5.95 30.45
N ALA A 207 -9.72 7.25 30.47
CA ALA A 207 -8.36 7.79 30.38
C ALA A 207 -7.45 7.27 31.51
N GLY A 208 -7.99 7.13 32.73
CA GLY A 208 -7.27 6.59 33.89
C GLY A 208 -6.96 5.09 33.84
N LEU A 209 -7.57 4.36 32.91
CA LEU A 209 -7.38 2.90 32.73
C LEU A 209 -6.37 2.57 31.62
N MET A 210 -5.97 3.56 30.82
CA MET A 210 -5.05 3.36 29.69
C MET A 210 -3.63 3.05 30.19
N PRO A 211 -2.91 2.11 29.55
CA PRO A 211 -1.51 1.86 29.86
C PRO A 211 -0.64 3.09 29.62
N THR A 212 0.40 3.26 30.43
CA THR A 212 1.38 4.37 30.29
C THR A 212 2.53 4.05 29.35
N HIS A 213 2.45 2.92 28.63
CA HIS A 213 3.46 2.48 27.68
C HIS A 213 2.80 1.96 26.41
N PRO A 214 3.53 1.93 25.28
CA PRO A 214 3.01 1.35 24.05
C PRO A 214 2.52 -0.10 24.25
N PRO A 215 1.42 -0.52 23.59
CA PRO A 215 0.97 -1.90 23.62
C PRO A 215 2.04 -2.87 23.12
N GLN A 216 2.27 -3.94 23.87
CA GLN A 216 3.28 -4.96 23.57
C GLN A 216 2.63 -6.23 23.01
N ASP A 217 3.28 -6.89 22.05
CA ASP A 217 2.93 -8.25 21.60
C ASP A 217 1.48 -8.40 21.06
N VAL A 218 0.94 -7.36 20.41
CA VAL A 218 -0.39 -7.40 19.78
C VAL A 218 -0.38 -8.30 18.53
N GLU A 219 -1.43 -9.10 18.33
CA GLU A 219 -1.58 -9.99 17.16
C GLU A 219 -2.89 -9.73 16.40
N ILE A 220 -2.78 -9.33 15.13
CA ILE A 220 -3.88 -9.20 14.17
C ILE A 220 -3.73 -10.30 13.12
N VAL A 221 -4.60 -11.31 13.16
CA VAL A 221 -4.41 -12.57 12.41
C VAL A 221 -5.68 -13.05 11.72
N ASP A 222 -5.61 -13.55 10.49
CA ASP A 222 -6.76 -14.16 9.78
C ASP A 222 -7.97 -13.23 9.61
N ASN A 223 -7.78 -11.91 9.61
CA ASN A 223 -8.88 -10.94 9.45
C ASN A 223 -9.03 -10.49 7.99
N TRP A 224 -10.25 -10.09 7.64
CA TRP A 224 -10.55 -9.31 6.45
C TRP A 224 -10.80 -7.86 6.87
N LEU A 225 -10.04 -6.93 6.34
CA LEU A 225 -10.11 -5.51 6.65
C LEU A 225 -10.49 -4.73 5.38
N GLY A 226 -11.46 -3.83 5.51
CA GLY A 226 -12.04 -3.04 4.41
C GLY A 226 -13.00 -3.78 3.49
N LEU A 227 -13.24 -5.09 3.71
CA LEU A 227 -14.14 -5.92 2.91
C LEU A 227 -15.17 -6.69 3.74
N PRO A 228 -16.45 -6.72 3.32
CA PRO A 228 -17.44 -7.67 3.79
C PRO A 228 -17.13 -9.10 3.33
N THR A 229 -17.76 -10.07 3.99
CA THR A 229 -17.53 -11.52 3.78
C THR A 229 -18.02 -12.05 2.43
N ASP A 230 -18.88 -11.32 1.75
CA ASP A 230 -19.35 -11.60 0.39
C ASP A 230 -18.46 -10.97 -0.70
N GLU A 231 -17.35 -10.31 -0.30
CA GLU A 231 -16.44 -9.55 -1.17
C GLU A 231 -17.11 -8.40 -1.94
N SER A 232 -18.31 -7.98 -1.55
CA SER A 232 -18.95 -6.80 -2.12
C SER A 232 -18.19 -5.53 -1.74
N PHE A 233 -18.24 -4.50 -2.58
CA PHE A 233 -17.60 -3.23 -2.25
C PHE A 233 -18.49 -2.41 -1.32
N SER A 234 -17.95 -2.02 -0.16
CA SER A 234 -18.65 -1.10 0.74
C SER A 234 -18.92 0.24 0.06
N SER A 235 -20.11 0.81 0.30
CA SER A 235 -20.45 2.16 -0.16
C SER A 235 -19.59 3.25 0.49
N SER A 236 -19.04 2.95 1.67
CA SER A 236 -18.12 3.79 2.44
C SER A 236 -16.86 3.00 2.74
N ALA A 237 -15.78 3.28 2.01
CA ALA A 237 -14.47 2.70 2.26
C ALA A 237 -13.92 3.16 3.62
N SER A 238 -13.27 2.27 4.34
CA SER A 238 -12.59 2.60 5.58
C SER A 238 -11.44 3.60 5.35
N SER A 239 -11.14 4.44 6.33
CA SER A 239 -10.04 5.40 6.26
C SER A 239 -8.68 4.69 6.18
N PHE A 240 -8.33 3.83 7.13
CA PHE A 240 -7.11 3.01 7.12
C PHE A 240 -7.43 1.58 7.58
N GLY A 241 -6.59 0.60 7.24
CA GLY A 241 -6.77 -0.77 7.71
C GLY A 241 -6.29 -0.94 9.14
N VAL A 242 -4.97 -1.09 9.32
CA VAL A 242 -4.31 -1.14 10.63
C VAL A 242 -3.44 0.09 10.82
N TRP A 243 -3.70 0.85 11.89
CA TRP A 243 -2.86 1.96 12.31
C TRP A 243 -2.16 1.65 13.63
N VAL A 244 -0.83 1.46 13.57
CA VAL A 244 0.03 1.32 14.75
C VAL A 244 0.56 2.70 15.13
N PHE A 245 -0.19 3.43 15.95
CA PHE A 245 0.25 4.73 16.42
C PHE A 245 1.48 4.59 17.31
N ASP A 246 1.35 3.81 18.39
CA ASP A 246 2.44 3.30 19.21
C ASP A 246 2.24 1.81 19.51
N GLY A 247 3.32 1.02 19.50
CA GLY A 247 3.32 -0.41 19.81
C GLY A 247 4.70 -1.06 19.62
N VAL A 248 4.93 -2.20 20.27
CA VAL A 248 6.17 -2.98 20.12
C VAL A 248 5.85 -4.45 19.88
N ASN A 249 6.54 -5.05 18.90
CA ASN A 249 6.36 -6.44 18.51
C ASN A 249 4.93 -6.77 18.04
N THR A 250 4.24 -5.79 17.45
CA THR A 250 2.94 -5.99 16.80
C THR A 250 3.08 -6.94 15.62
N LYS A 251 2.25 -7.97 15.55
CA LYS A 251 2.18 -8.92 14.43
C LYS A 251 0.91 -8.70 13.64
N ILE A 252 1.04 -8.33 12.37
CA ILE A 252 -0.04 -8.22 11.39
C ILE A 252 0.21 -9.35 10.39
N THR A 253 -0.42 -10.50 10.60
CA THR A 253 -0.08 -11.74 9.89
C THR A 253 -1.29 -12.39 9.24
N HIS A 254 -1.19 -12.82 7.99
CA HIS A 254 -2.25 -13.61 7.34
C HIS A 254 -3.61 -12.89 7.26
N ASN A 255 -3.61 -11.57 7.04
CA ASN A 255 -4.82 -10.77 6.85
C ASN A 255 -5.03 -10.41 5.37
N ARG A 256 -6.29 -10.23 4.99
CA ARG A 256 -6.70 -9.66 3.70
C ARG A 256 -7.11 -8.21 3.94
N ILE A 257 -6.40 -7.25 3.36
CA ILE A 257 -6.57 -5.81 3.62
C ILE A 257 -6.77 -5.09 2.29
N GLU A 258 -8.00 -4.67 2.00
CA GLU A 258 -8.35 -4.12 0.70
C GLU A 258 -9.29 -2.91 0.79
N GLN A 259 -9.27 -2.07 -0.25
CA GLN A 259 -10.27 -1.00 -0.47
C GLN A 259 -10.33 0.10 0.59
N HIS A 260 -9.20 0.46 1.20
CA HIS A 260 -9.12 1.63 2.09
C HIS A 260 -8.93 2.93 1.31
N ASN A 261 -9.54 4.01 1.79
CA ASN A 261 -9.28 5.36 1.31
C ASN A 261 -7.79 5.71 1.50
N GLY A 262 -7.25 5.53 2.69
CA GLY A 262 -5.83 5.67 2.98
C GLY A 262 -5.06 4.35 2.82
N SER A 263 -3.93 4.27 3.53
CA SER A 263 -3.07 3.10 3.52
C SER A 263 -3.67 1.89 4.23
N ALA A 264 -3.28 0.70 3.76
CA ALA A 264 -3.68 -0.55 4.39
C ALA A 264 -3.07 -0.69 5.79
N ILE A 265 -1.78 -0.34 5.91
CA ILE A 265 -1.05 -0.36 7.18
C ILE A 265 -0.29 0.95 7.32
N LEU A 266 -0.40 1.58 8.49
CA LEU A 266 0.24 2.85 8.86
C LEU A 266 0.95 2.73 10.20
N THR A 267 2.15 3.28 10.35
CA THR A 267 2.79 3.55 11.66
C THR A 267 2.95 5.04 11.89
N SER A 268 3.16 5.51 13.13
CA SER A 268 3.36 6.94 13.40
C SER A 268 4.45 7.28 14.42
N LEU A 269 4.35 6.79 15.67
CA LEU A 269 5.25 7.17 16.77
C LEU A 269 6.25 6.06 17.08
N THR A 270 5.77 4.93 17.61
CA THR A 270 6.59 3.77 17.97
C THR A 270 6.02 2.53 17.32
N ALA A 271 6.80 1.82 16.51
CA ALA A 271 6.38 0.59 15.86
C ALA A 271 7.58 -0.37 15.72
N LYS A 272 8.34 -0.54 16.80
CA LYS A 272 9.57 -1.36 16.82
C LYS A 272 9.22 -2.84 16.74
N LYS A 273 10.03 -3.62 16.04
CA LYS A 273 9.87 -5.08 15.87
C LYS A 273 8.53 -5.49 15.26
N THR A 274 7.85 -4.59 14.56
CA THR A 274 6.58 -4.86 13.90
C THR A 274 6.79 -5.91 12.81
N GLN A 275 5.91 -6.91 12.75
CA GLN A 275 5.96 -8.00 11.78
C GLN A 275 4.73 -7.92 10.87
N ILE A 276 4.94 -7.55 9.61
CA ILE A 276 3.89 -7.52 8.57
C ILE A 276 4.17 -8.71 7.64
N LYS A 277 3.46 -9.83 7.86
CA LYS A 277 3.79 -11.10 7.22
C LYS A 277 2.61 -11.78 6.56
N GLU A 278 2.82 -12.35 5.37
CA GLU A 278 1.82 -13.21 4.72
C GLU A 278 0.45 -12.54 4.54
N ASN A 279 0.39 -11.22 4.34
CA ASN A 279 -0.86 -10.52 4.10
C ASN A 279 -1.14 -10.37 2.59
N ILE A 280 -2.42 -10.30 2.24
CA ILE A 280 -2.91 -9.86 0.93
C ILE A 280 -3.31 -8.40 1.05
N ILE A 281 -2.62 -7.50 0.35
CA ILE A 281 -2.84 -6.04 0.43
C ILE A 281 -3.15 -5.51 -0.97
N VAL A 282 -4.45 -5.27 -1.25
CA VAL A 282 -4.92 -4.98 -2.61
C VAL A 282 -5.79 -3.72 -2.70
N GLY A 283 -5.48 -2.85 -3.65
CA GLY A 283 -6.39 -1.75 -4.02
C GLY A 283 -6.63 -0.70 -2.94
N ASN A 284 -5.64 -0.42 -2.09
CA ASN A 284 -5.73 0.60 -1.05
C ASN A 284 -5.22 1.97 -1.54
N GLY A 285 -5.47 3.01 -0.75
CA GLY A 285 -5.03 4.36 -1.06
C GLY A 285 -5.98 5.14 -1.98
N LEU A 286 -7.26 4.76 -2.02
CA LEU A 286 -8.28 5.33 -2.92
C LEU A 286 -8.43 6.85 -2.79
N GLN A 287 -8.27 7.39 -1.57
CA GLN A 287 -8.41 8.80 -1.21
C GLN A 287 -7.46 9.17 -0.06
N GLY A 288 -6.53 10.10 -0.31
CA GLY A 288 -5.53 10.52 0.69
C GLY A 288 -4.20 9.78 0.53
N MET A 289 -3.71 9.15 1.61
CA MET A 289 -2.43 8.44 1.65
C MET A 289 -2.44 7.22 0.72
N PRO A 290 -1.73 7.27 -0.43
CA PRO A 290 -1.98 6.32 -1.51
C PRO A 290 -1.26 4.97 -1.35
N HIS A 291 -0.40 4.82 -0.35
CA HIS A 291 0.54 3.71 -0.24
C HIS A 291 -0.10 2.46 0.37
N ALA A 292 0.36 1.27 0.03
CA ALA A 292 -0.14 0.05 0.67
C ALA A 292 0.31 -0.01 2.13
N ILE A 293 1.63 0.04 2.36
CA ILE A 293 2.24 0.11 3.69
C ILE A 293 3.00 1.44 3.80
N TYR A 294 2.61 2.28 4.76
CA TYR A 294 3.30 3.53 5.07
C TYR A 294 3.94 3.43 6.46
N LEU A 295 5.25 3.67 6.54
CA LEU A 295 6.02 3.59 7.78
C LEU A 295 6.72 4.91 8.11
N GLU A 296 6.43 5.44 9.29
CA GLU A 296 7.17 6.53 9.94
C GLU A 296 7.32 6.24 11.45
N GLY A 297 8.05 7.11 12.16
CA GLY A 297 8.36 6.93 13.58
C GLY A 297 9.44 5.87 13.82
N GLN A 298 9.45 5.27 15.01
CA GLN A 298 10.48 4.30 15.41
C GLN A 298 10.16 2.90 14.91
N ILE A 299 10.86 2.43 13.87
CA ILE A 299 10.54 1.16 13.18
C ILE A 299 11.64 0.10 13.33
N GLN A 300 12.61 0.31 14.23
CA GLN A 300 13.76 -0.57 14.41
C GLN A 300 13.37 -2.06 14.47
N ASP A 301 14.11 -2.88 13.73
CA ASP A 301 13.98 -4.34 13.64
C ASP A 301 12.62 -4.84 13.10
N SER A 302 11.84 -3.96 12.46
CA SER A 302 10.58 -4.36 11.82
C SER A 302 10.83 -5.13 10.51
N VAL A 303 9.91 -6.03 10.18
CA VAL A 303 10.02 -6.93 9.03
C VAL A 303 8.71 -6.92 8.23
N ILE A 304 8.84 -6.70 6.92
CA ILE A 304 7.78 -6.89 5.93
C ILE A 304 8.16 -8.11 5.08
N SER A 305 7.48 -9.24 5.24
CA SER A 305 7.83 -10.42 4.45
C SER A 305 6.69 -11.28 3.96
N ASP A 306 6.91 -11.92 2.81
CA ASP A 306 6.00 -12.95 2.28
C ASP A 306 4.58 -12.42 1.98
N ASN A 307 4.42 -11.10 1.80
CA ASN A 307 3.14 -10.46 1.48
C ASN A 307 2.91 -10.39 -0.03
N LEU A 308 1.63 -10.43 -0.43
CA LEU A 308 1.16 -10.02 -1.75
C LEU A 308 0.70 -8.55 -1.69
N ILE A 309 1.38 -7.65 -2.39
CA ILE A 309 1.08 -6.21 -2.40
C ILE A 309 0.76 -5.78 -3.83
N CYS A 310 -0.54 -5.59 -4.12
CA CYS A 310 -1.00 -5.46 -5.50
C CYS A 310 -1.98 -4.30 -5.74
N GLY A 311 -1.81 -3.57 -6.85
CA GLY A 311 -2.86 -2.65 -7.32
C GLY A 311 -3.14 -1.45 -6.42
N ASN A 312 -2.24 -1.06 -5.53
CA ASN A 312 -2.41 0.09 -4.64
C ASN A 312 -2.11 1.41 -5.37
N ASP A 313 -2.67 2.52 -4.87
CA ASP A 313 -2.68 3.80 -5.60
C ASP A 313 -1.32 4.51 -5.67
N GLY A 314 -0.43 4.24 -4.72
CA GLY A 314 0.94 4.72 -4.63
C GLY A 314 1.91 3.55 -4.48
N SER A 315 3.02 3.74 -3.77
CA SER A 315 4.00 2.66 -3.51
C SER A 315 3.40 1.45 -2.77
N GLY A 316 3.97 0.28 -3.01
CA GLY A 316 3.71 -0.90 -2.21
C GLY A 316 4.23 -0.73 -0.77
N VAL A 317 5.45 -0.23 -0.63
CA VAL A 317 6.04 0.14 0.67
C VAL A 317 6.62 1.55 0.59
N TYR A 318 6.26 2.41 1.54
CA TYR A 318 6.71 3.80 1.60
C TYR A 318 7.23 4.14 2.99
N LEU A 319 8.50 4.49 3.10
CA LEU A 319 9.10 4.98 4.35
C LEU A 319 9.18 6.50 4.31
N PHE A 320 8.75 7.15 5.40
CA PHE A 320 8.84 8.60 5.53
C PHE A 320 9.58 8.98 6.81
N LYS A 321 10.85 9.39 6.65
CA LYS A 321 11.75 9.83 7.72
C LYS A 321 11.68 8.96 9.01
N PRO A 322 11.79 7.62 8.90
CA PRO A 322 11.70 6.79 10.08
C PRO A 322 12.99 6.83 10.92
N GLU A 323 12.88 6.40 12.17
CA GLU A 323 14.02 6.06 13.03
C GLU A 323 14.22 4.54 13.07
N GLY A 324 15.43 4.10 12.76
CA GLY A 324 15.83 2.69 12.76
C GLY A 324 15.76 2.03 11.38
N ALA A 325 16.14 0.76 11.33
CA ALA A 325 16.24 -0.03 10.10
C ALA A 325 15.20 -1.15 10.04
N ILE A 326 14.85 -1.58 8.82
CA ILE A 326 13.87 -2.64 8.56
C ILE A 326 14.35 -3.60 7.47
N THR A 327 13.71 -4.77 7.43
CA THR A 327 13.90 -5.75 6.34
C THR A 327 12.60 -5.96 5.58
N ILE A 328 12.63 -5.74 4.27
CA ILE A 328 11.55 -6.01 3.31
C ILE A 328 11.99 -7.21 2.46
N LYS A 329 11.38 -8.39 2.64
CA LYS A 329 11.86 -9.60 1.95
C LYS A 329 10.79 -10.54 1.44
N ARG A 330 11.05 -11.18 0.29
CA ARG A 330 10.18 -12.23 -0.29
C ARG A 330 8.72 -11.79 -0.51
N ASN A 331 8.48 -10.50 -0.74
CA ASN A 331 7.16 -10.01 -1.09
C ASN A 331 6.96 -10.06 -2.61
N THR A 332 5.72 -10.27 -3.04
CA THR A 332 5.29 -10.08 -4.43
C THR A 332 4.61 -8.73 -4.55
N ILE A 333 5.25 -7.78 -5.25
CA ILE A 333 4.83 -6.38 -5.36
C ILE A 333 4.51 -6.09 -6.84
N LYS A 334 3.23 -5.90 -7.18
CA LYS A 334 2.81 -5.73 -8.58
C LYS A 334 1.71 -4.69 -8.79
N PHE A 335 1.69 -4.03 -9.94
CA PHE A 335 0.61 -3.10 -10.33
C PHE A 335 0.39 -1.90 -9.40
N ASN A 336 1.35 -1.51 -8.57
CA ASN A 336 1.19 -0.37 -7.67
C ASN A 336 1.44 0.97 -8.41
N GLY A 337 1.09 2.09 -7.78
CA GLY A 337 1.18 3.43 -8.36
C GLY A 337 0.05 3.75 -9.34
N ARG A 338 -1.16 3.21 -9.13
CA ARG A 338 -2.30 3.34 -10.07
C ARG A 338 -2.80 4.78 -10.23
N ARG A 339 -2.85 5.54 -9.15
CA ARG A 339 -3.33 6.94 -9.12
C ARG A 339 -2.22 7.95 -8.98
N VAL A 340 -1.20 7.58 -8.23
CA VAL A 340 0.01 8.35 -8.01
C VAL A 340 1.16 7.49 -8.51
N PRO A 341 1.66 7.71 -9.73
CA PRO A 341 2.84 7.00 -10.24
C PRO A 341 3.92 7.03 -9.18
N SER A 342 4.40 5.85 -8.74
CA SER A 342 5.26 5.72 -7.58
C SER A 342 6.20 4.53 -7.73
N ALA A 343 7.34 4.56 -7.05
CA ALA A 343 8.24 3.43 -6.85
C ALA A 343 7.51 2.29 -6.15
N ALA A 344 7.85 1.04 -6.46
CA ALA A 344 7.28 -0.12 -5.76
C ALA A 344 7.65 -0.09 -4.27
N VAL A 345 8.92 0.21 -3.98
CA VAL A 345 9.47 0.41 -2.64
C VAL A 345 10.20 1.76 -2.60
N TYR A 346 9.79 2.63 -1.69
CA TYR A 346 10.43 3.91 -1.44
C TYR A 346 11.09 3.94 -0.06
N LEU A 347 12.38 4.30 -0.03
CA LEU A 347 13.21 4.30 1.16
C LEU A 347 13.82 5.66 1.47
N ILE A 348 13.94 5.91 2.76
CA ILE A 348 14.67 7.04 3.37
C ILE A 348 15.18 6.57 4.72
N GLY A 349 16.43 6.89 5.04
CA GLY A 349 17.12 6.37 6.22
C GLY A 349 18.22 5.39 5.86
N ASN A 350 18.82 4.79 6.88
CA ASN A 350 20.03 3.99 6.75
C ASN A 350 19.76 2.53 7.03
N ASP A 351 20.64 1.67 6.49
CA ASP A 351 20.74 0.25 6.86
C ASP A 351 19.47 -0.58 6.56
N HIS A 352 18.54 -0.07 5.74
CA HIS A 352 17.38 -0.85 5.30
C HIS A 352 17.81 -1.99 4.36
N GLN A 353 17.05 -3.08 4.38
CA GLN A 353 17.31 -4.24 3.52
C GLN A 353 16.08 -4.56 2.68
N VAL A 354 16.24 -4.64 1.36
CA VAL A 354 15.22 -5.08 0.40
C VAL A 354 15.75 -6.32 -0.29
N ILE A 355 15.23 -7.50 0.06
CA ILE A 355 15.86 -8.78 -0.28
C ILE A 355 14.89 -9.77 -0.91
N ASN A 356 15.23 -10.35 -2.06
CA ASN A 356 14.48 -11.45 -2.69
C ASN A 356 12.99 -11.13 -2.95
N ASN A 357 12.63 -9.86 -3.18
CA ASN A 357 11.28 -9.48 -3.56
C ASN A 357 11.08 -9.66 -5.06
N GLN A 358 9.86 -10.02 -5.46
CA GLN A 358 9.43 -10.06 -6.85
C GLN A 358 8.65 -8.78 -7.14
N ILE A 359 9.24 -7.87 -7.91
CA ILE A 359 8.67 -6.57 -8.22
C ILE A 359 8.34 -6.53 -9.70
N SER A 360 7.07 -6.34 -10.05
CA SER A 360 6.68 -6.29 -11.46
C SER A 360 5.57 -5.32 -11.77
N TRP A 361 5.41 -4.94 -13.04
CA TRP A 361 4.27 -4.14 -13.50
C TRP A 361 4.11 -2.82 -12.73
N GLN A 362 5.20 -2.07 -12.55
CA GLN A 362 5.20 -0.85 -11.75
C GLN A 362 5.20 0.38 -12.65
N ARG A 363 4.39 1.39 -12.29
CA ARG A 363 4.33 2.68 -13.00
C ARG A 363 5.48 3.64 -12.67
N GLY A 364 6.41 3.21 -11.82
CA GLY A 364 7.62 3.92 -11.47
C GLY A 364 8.82 2.98 -11.44
N THR A 365 9.81 3.33 -10.64
CA THR A 365 10.99 2.50 -10.34
C THR A 365 10.63 1.27 -9.52
N GLY A 366 11.54 0.29 -9.48
CA GLY A 366 11.43 -0.85 -8.59
C GLY A 366 11.66 -0.44 -7.12
N VAL A 367 12.89 0.00 -6.82
CA VAL A 367 13.28 0.53 -5.51
C VAL A 367 13.88 1.92 -5.69
N THR A 368 13.37 2.91 -4.96
CA THR A 368 13.94 4.27 -4.91
C THR A 368 14.43 4.58 -3.51
N ILE A 369 15.60 5.19 -3.42
CA ILE A 369 16.19 5.63 -2.15
C ILE A 369 16.48 7.12 -2.25
N THR A 370 15.91 7.94 -1.37
CA THR A 370 16.23 9.37 -1.34
C THR A 370 17.43 9.68 -0.45
N ALA A 371 18.25 10.67 -0.81
CA ALA A 371 19.44 11.06 -0.07
C ALA A 371 19.20 11.93 1.18
N TYR A 372 18.03 12.56 1.32
CA TYR A 372 17.76 13.52 2.40
C TYR A 372 16.90 12.89 3.52
N PRO A 373 17.21 13.11 4.82
CA PRO A 373 18.35 13.88 5.34
C PRO A 373 19.69 13.15 5.20
N GLN A 374 19.71 11.82 5.31
CA GLN A 374 20.85 10.94 4.97
C GLN A 374 20.35 9.50 4.82
N SER A 375 20.69 8.86 3.70
CA SER A 375 20.35 7.47 3.46
C SER A 375 21.55 6.72 2.90
N GLU A 376 22.10 5.81 3.70
CA GLU A 376 23.33 5.06 3.41
C GLU A 376 23.19 3.59 3.84
N ARG A 377 24.01 2.73 3.23
CA ARG A 377 24.11 1.31 3.57
C ARG A 377 22.80 0.54 3.40
N ASN A 378 21.91 1.06 2.55
CA ASN A 378 20.70 0.36 2.18
C ASN A 378 21.06 -0.73 1.17
N LEU A 379 20.69 -1.97 1.46
CA LEU A 379 21.05 -3.15 0.67
C LEU A 379 19.86 -3.65 -0.13
N ILE A 380 20.04 -3.83 -1.44
CA ILE A 380 19.01 -4.22 -2.38
C ILE A 380 19.52 -5.42 -3.17
N THR A 381 19.26 -6.63 -2.68
CA THR A 381 19.93 -7.85 -3.16
C THR A 381 18.94 -8.96 -3.49
N GLY A 382 19.21 -9.72 -4.54
CA GLY A 382 18.41 -10.89 -4.94
C GLY A 382 16.96 -10.59 -5.38
N ASN A 383 16.55 -9.32 -5.44
CA ASN A 383 15.24 -8.94 -5.97
C ASN A 383 15.20 -9.16 -7.48
N THR A 384 14.02 -9.51 -7.99
CA THR A 384 13.74 -9.65 -9.42
C THR A 384 12.77 -8.58 -9.87
N PHE A 385 13.06 -7.94 -11.00
CA PHE A 385 12.26 -6.85 -11.55
C PHE A 385 11.72 -7.22 -12.93
N ASN A 386 10.46 -6.91 -13.23
CA ASN A 386 9.87 -7.10 -14.56
C ASN A 386 8.89 -5.97 -14.89
N ASP A 387 8.76 -5.57 -16.15
CA ASP A 387 7.74 -4.59 -16.59
C ASP A 387 7.66 -3.31 -15.72
N LEU A 388 8.80 -2.62 -15.56
CA LEU A 388 8.87 -1.33 -14.86
C LEU A 388 8.84 -0.17 -15.87
N GLU A 389 8.20 0.94 -15.52
CA GLU A 389 8.34 2.20 -16.26
C GLU A 389 9.67 2.92 -15.94
N GLY A 390 10.20 2.77 -14.72
CA GLY A 390 11.46 3.37 -14.26
C GLY A 390 12.63 2.37 -14.11
N LEU A 391 13.73 2.81 -13.49
CA LEU A 391 14.88 1.96 -13.16
C LEU A 391 14.52 0.88 -12.13
N SER A 392 15.27 -0.24 -12.13
CA SER A 392 15.10 -1.28 -11.10
C SER A 392 15.49 -0.77 -9.71
N ILE A 393 16.58 0.00 -9.65
CA ILE A 393 17.09 0.67 -8.45
C ILE A 393 17.45 2.10 -8.86
N ASP A 394 16.94 3.07 -8.12
CA ASP A 394 17.22 4.50 -8.35
C ASP A 394 17.68 5.16 -7.04
N LEU A 395 18.80 5.89 -7.10
CA LEU A 395 19.43 6.54 -5.96
C LEU A 395 19.27 8.05 -6.09
N ASN A 396 18.20 8.63 -5.56
CA ASN A 396 17.96 10.05 -5.78
C ASN A 396 19.01 10.93 -5.09
N THR A 397 19.26 12.08 -5.71
CA THR A 397 20.09 13.17 -5.19
C THR A 397 19.30 14.08 -4.22
N ARG A 398 20.02 14.81 -3.35
CA ARG A 398 19.44 15.75 -2.37
C ARG A 398 18.80 16.97 -3.00
N ASP A 399 19.33 17.43 -4.14
CA ASP A 399 18.89 18.64 -4.84
C ASP A 399 17.65 18.40 -5.73
N ARG A 400 17.15 17.15 -5.75
CA ARG A 400 15.93 16.72 -6.44
C ARG A 400 14.82 16.47 -5.43
N ASP A 401 14.43 17.54 -4.75
CA ASP A 401 13.47 17.52 -3.64
C ASP A 401 11.99 17.67 -4.06
N GLY A 402 11.73 17.76 -5.37
CA GLY A 402 10.39 17.80 -5.92
C GLY A 402 9.63 16.50 -5.73
N ARG A 403 8.31 16.59 -5.50
CA ARG A 403 7.39 15.44 -5.31
C ARG A 403 7.56 14.35 -6.38
N VAL A 404 7.80 14.75 -7.62
CA VAL A 404 7.96 13.83 -8.76
C VAL A 404 9.14 12.89 -8.55
N PHE A 405 10.28 13.36 -8.03
CA PHE A 405 11.48 12.53 -7.88
C PHE A 405 11.32 11.47 -6.79
N TYR A 406 10.66 11.79 -5.68
CA TYR A 406 10.33 10.80 -4.64
C TYR A 406 9.37 9.72 -5.15
N GLN A 407 8.54 10.08 -6.12
CA GLN A 407 7.56 9.20 -6.71
C GLN A 407 8.19 8.31 -7.76
N ILE A 408 8.94 8.87 -8.71
CA ILE A 408 9.30 8.14 -9.92
C ILE A 408 10.80 7.95 -10.14
N GLY A 409 11.65 8.55 -9.28
CA GLY A 409 13.11 8.57 -9.44
C GLY A 409 13.65 9.82 -10.13
N ASP A 410 14.95 10.11 -9.95
CA ASP A 410 15.64 11.21 -10.63
C ASP A 410 16.55 10.76 -11.80
N GLY A 411 16.62 9.44 -12.02
CA GLY A 411 17.35 8.83 -13.12
C GLY A 411 18.83 8.62 -12.82
N VAL A 412 19.58 8.26 -13.85
CA VAL A 412 20.96 7.79 -13.70
C VAL A 412 21.86 8.85 -13.06
N ASN A 413 22.61 8.44 -12.04
CA ASN A 413 23.58 9.29 -11.38
C ASN A 413 24.87 9.47 -12.19
N PRO A 414 25.43 10.70 -12.22
CA PRO A 414 26.82 10.90 -12.60
C PRO A 414 27.80 10.15 -11.69
N PRO A 415 29.01 9.80 -12.19
CA PRO A 415 30.02 9.07 -11.42
C PRO A 415 30.39 9.74 -10.09
N ARG A 416 30.68 8.91 -9.08
CA ARG A 416 31.14 9.30 -7.74
C ARG A 416 32.61 9.72 -7.75
N ASN A 417 32.86 10.91 -8.29
CA ASN A 417 34.20 11.46 -8.47
C ASN A 417 34.63 12.49 -7.39
N SER A 418 33.77 12.78 -6.41
CA SER A 418 34.07 13.75 -5.34
C SER A 418 33.39 13.42 -4.01
N ARG A 419 33.89 14.02 -2.93
CA ARG A 419 33.28 13.93 -1.60
C ARG A 419 31.90 14.59 -1.54
N ASN A 420 31.65 15.61 -2.37
CA ASN A 420 30.34 16.25 -2.47
C ASN A 420 29.34 15.27 -3.08
N ARG A 421 29.66 14.64 -4.21
CA ARG A 421 28.83 13.57 -4.80
C ARG A 421 28.50 12.45 -3.82
N GLN A 422 29.45 12.04 -2.98
CA GLN A 422 29.21 11.05 -1.92
C GLN A 422 28.19 11.50 -0.87
N ARG A 423 28.07 12.80 -0.63
CA ARG A 423 27.08 13.33 0.32
C ARG A 423 25.74 13.60 -0.35
N ASP A 424 25.73 13.87 -1.65
CA ASP A 424 24.57 14.39 -2.35
C ASP A 424 23.62 13.31 -2.86
N THR A 425 24.04 12.04 -2.91
CA THR A 425 23.24 10.93 -3.42
C THR A 425 23.08 9.83 -2.37
N ALA A 426 21.95 9.13 -2.41
CA ALA A 426 21.70 7.96 -1.56
C ALA A 426 22.80 6.89 -1.74
N ASN A 427 23.01 6.07 -0.70
CA ASN A 427 24.08 5.05 -0.65
C ASN A 427 25.48 5.61 -0.99
N LYS A 428 25.70 6.87 -0.63
CA LYS A 428 26.89 7.66 -0.93
C LYS A 428 27.30 7.64 -2.41
N SER A 429 26.33 7.58 -3.32
CA SER A 429 26.57 7.52 -4.76
C SER A 429 27.40 6.32 -5.22
N ILE A 430 27.41 5.18 -4.51
CA ILE A 430 28.19 4.00 -4.95
C ILE A 430 28.04 3.77 -6.46
N ASN A 431 29.19 3.65 -7.16
CA ASN A 431 29.19 3.61 -8.61
C ASN A 431 28.50 2.33 -9.10
N ALA A 432 27.64 2.47 -10.10
CA ALA A 432 27.19 1.32 -10.87
C ALA A 432 28.40 0.62 -11.52
N PRO A 433 28.39 -0.71 -11.67
CA PRO A 433 29.41 -1.39 -12.46
C PRO A 433 29.44 -0.86 -13.89
N GLU A 434 30.63 -0.78 -14.48
CA GLU A 434 30.82 -0.43 -15.88
C GLU A 434 31.37 -1.64 -16.64
N PHE A 435 30.66 -2.09 -17.67
CA PHE A 435 31.18 -3.10 -18.58
C PHE A 435 32.24 -2.49 -19.51
N LEU A 436 33.28 -3.26 -19.83
CA LEU A 436 34.32 -2.81 -20.78
C LEU A 436 33.82 -2.74 -22.24
N SER A 437 32.68 -3.36 -22.53
CA SER A 437 32.04 -3.38 -23.85
C SER A 437 30.52 -3.40 -23.72
N GLN A 438 29.83 -2.83 -24.71
CA GLN A 438 28.38 -2.98 -24.85
C GLN A 438 27.98 -4.33 -25.48
N ASP A 439 28.94 -5.01 -26.11
CA ASP A 439 28.75 -6.30 -26.76
C ASP A 439 29.81 -7.29 -26.26
N PHE A 440 29.37 -8.46 -25.80
CA PHE A 440 30.23 -9.58 -25.42
C PHE A 440 29.95 -10.78 -26.32
N TYR A 441 31.00 -11.48 -26.74
CA TYR A 441 30.88 -12.51 -27.77
C TYR A 441 30.89 -13.92 -27.17
N LEU A 442 29.97 -14.74 -27.65
CA LEU A 442 29.97 -16.18 -27.41
C LEU A 442 31.03 -16.85 -28.30
N ILE A 443 32.08 -17.38 -27.67
CA ILE A 443 33.19 -18.09 -28.31
C ILE A 443 33.30 -19.46 -27.65
N ASP A 444 33.19 -20.53 -28.44
CA ASP A 444 33.23 -21.92 -27.96
C ASP A 444 32.26 -22.22 -26.80
N GLY A 445 31.06 -21.63 -26.86
CA GLY A 445 30.01 -21.79 -25.84
C GLY A 445 30.24 -21.02 -24.54
N LYS A 446 31.28 -20.17 -24.49
CA LYS A 446 31.64 -19.33 -23.33
C LYS A 446 31.56 -17.85 -23.67
N VAL A 447 31.21 -17.06 -22.66
CA VAL A 447 31.32 -15.60 -22.71
C VAL A 447 32.16 -15.15 -21.53
N ASN A 448 33.15 -14.30 -21.79
CA ASN A 448 33.85 -13.54 -20.76
C ASN A 448 33.25 -12.14 -20.71
N ILE A 449 32.74 -11.76 -19.55
CA ILE A 449 32.15 -10.44 -19.29
C ILE A 449 33.07 -9.73 -18.31
N ASP A 450 33.77 -8.72 -18.81
CA ASP A 450 34.76 -7.95 -18.06
C ASP A 450 34.25 -6.54 -17.79
N GLY A 451 34.59 -5.99 -16.63
CA GLY A 451 34.18 -4.66 -16.24
C GLY A 451 35.00 -4.07 -15.10
N ILE A 452 34.64 -2.87 -14.71
CA ILE A 452 35.20 -2.15 -13.57
C ILE A 452 34.10 -1.74 -12.59
N ALA A 453 34.43 -1.75 -11.31
CA ALA A 453 33.57 -1.29 -10.23
C ALA A 453 34.44 -0.81 -9.06
N ASP A 454 33.79 -0.32 -8.00
CA ASP A 454 34.51 0.06 -6.78
C ASP A 454 35.30 -1.15 -6.20
N PRO A 455 36.59 -0.99 -5.83
CA PRO A 455 37.39 -2.09 -5.31
C PRO A 455 36.76 -2.79 -4.10
N GLY A 456 36.74 -4.13 -4.16
CA GLY A 456 36.12 -4.99 -3.15
C GLY A 456 34.58 -5.00 -3.15
N ALA A 457 33.92 -4.34 -4.11
CA ALA A 457 32.47 -4.45 -4.26
C ALA A 457 32.06 -5.85 -4.77
N THR A 458 30.96 -6.37 -4.25
CA THR A 458 30.31 -7.57 -4.79
C THR A 458 29.48 -7.16 -5.99
N ILE A 459 29.70 -7.80 -7.13
CA ILE A 459 29.01 -7.53 -8.39
C ILE A 459 28.04 -8.66 -8.66
N THR A 460 26.76 -8.35 -8.73
CA THR A 460 25.70 -9.31 -9.07
C THR A 460 25.27 -9.05 -10.52
N LEU A 461 25.48 -10.04 -11.38
CA LEU A 461 25.07 -10.00 -12.79
C LEU A 461 23.61 -10.46 -12.92
N TYR A 462 22.86 -9.79 -13.79
CA TYR A 462 21.45 -10.07 -14.06
C TYR A 462 21.18 -10.27 -15.55
N ARG A 463 20.22 -11.14 -15.89
CA ARG A 463 19.53 -11.09 -17.17
C ARG A 463 18.51 -9.96 -17.16
N VAL A 464 18.35 -9.32 -18.31
CA VAL A 464 17.40 -8.24 -18.54
C VAL A 464 16.36 -8.68 -19.57
N ASN A 465 15.10 -8.83 -19.13
CA ASN A 465 13.99 -9.09 -20.03
C ASN A 465 13.25 -7.78 -20.30
N LEU A 466 13.35 -7.27 -21.53
CA LEU A 466 12.58 -6.10 -21.93
C LEU A 466 11.09 -6.49 -21.98
N GLY A 467 10.28 -5.83 -21.14
CA GLY A 467 8.85 -6.03 -21.03
C GLY A 467 8.04 -5.50 -22.22
N ILE A 468 6.79 -5.10 -21.99
CA ILE A 468 5.82 -4.61 -23.00
C ILE A 468 6.45 -3.61 -24.02
N PRO A 469 6.05 -3.65 -25.31
CA PRO A 469 6.71 -2.88 -26.38
C PRO A 469 6.80 -1.35 -26.17
N LYS A 470 7.95 -0.77 -26.56
CA LYS A 470 8.32 0.66 -26.49
C LYS A 470 7.27 1.68 -26.97
N LYS A 471 6.34 1.33 -27.87
CA LYS A 471 5.27 2.27 -28.30
C LYS A 471 4.38 2.74 -27.13
N ALA A 472 4.28 1.93 -26.08
CA ALA A 472 3.55 2.24 -24.87
C ALA A 472 4.29 3.22 -23.93
N SER A 473 5.61 3.37 -24.08
CA SER A 473 6.46 4.18 -23.18
C SER A 473 6.69 5.61 -23.68
N GLU A 474 6.50 5.90 -24.97
CA GLU A 474 6.79 7.24 -25.56
C GLU A 474 5.94 8.39 -24.96
N GLN A 475 4.91 8.08 -24.18
CA GLN A 475 4.07 9.06 -23.47
C GLN A 475 4.43 9.23 -21.98
N SER A 476 5.30 8.37 -21.41
CA SER A 476 5.72 8.44 -20.01
C SER A 476 6.95 9.33 -19.87
N PRO A 477 6.98 10.29 -18.92
CA PRO A 477 8.18 11.10 -18.62
C PRO A 477 9.42 10.24 -18.31
N LEU A 478 9.20 9.01 -17.85
CA LEU A 478 10.21 8.04 -17.45
C LEU A 478 10.91 7.33 -18.62
N ALA A 479 10.36 7.36 -19.83
CA ALA A 479 10.98 6.67 -20.97
C ALA A 479 12.37 7.22 -21.35
N SER A 480 12.65 8.47 -20.96
CA SER A 480 13.98 9.05 -21.10
C SER A 480 15.01 8.46 -20.12
N GLN A 481 14.57 8.10 -18.91
CA GLN A 481 15.41 7.54 -17.85
C GLN A 481 15.78 6.07 -18.12
N SER A 482 14.90 5.31 -18.80
CA SER A 482 15.13 3.89 -19.12
C SER A 482 15.95 3.66 -20.39
N LYS A 483 16.41 4.72 -21.07
CA LYS A 483 17.20 4.61 -22.31
C LYS A 483 18.52 3.88 -21.99
N ASN A 484 18.67 2.67 -22.54
CA ASN A 484 19.79 1.72 -22.30
C ASN A 484 19.71 0.89 -21.00
N TYR A 485 18.56 0.92 -20.32
CA TYR A 485 18.29 0.10 -19.14
C TYR A 485 17.14 -0.87 -19.41
N GLY A 486 17.02 -1.86 -18.55
CA GLY A 486 15.85 -2.70 -18.47
C GLY A 486 15.71 -3.27 -17.06
N PRO A 487 14.62 -4.00 -16.80
CA PRO A 487 14.39 -4.54 -15.49
C PRO A 487 15.39 -5.68 -15.21
N LEU A 488 16.00 -5.68 -14.01
CA LEU A 488 16.92 -6.72 -13.55
C LEU A 488 16.14 -7.99 -13.22
N SER A 489 15.81 -8.78 -14.25
CA SER A 489 14.81 -9.84 -14.20
C SER A 489 15.24 -11.08 -13.46
N GLU A 490 16.48 -11.52 -13.63
CA GLU A 490 16.95 -12.78 -13.08
C GLU A 490 18.42 -12.65 -12.65
N PRO A 491 18.77 -12.89 -11.38
CA PRO A 491 20.18 -12.94 -10.97
C PRO A 491 20.86 -14.15 -11.60
N VAL A 492 22.03 -13.95 -12.18
CA VAL A 492 22.80 -14.98 -12.89
C VAL A 492 23.94 -15.50 -12.04
N ARG A 493 24.81 -14.60 -11.56
CA ARG A 493 26.01 -14.95 -10.82
C ARG A 493 26.59 -13.74 -10.09
N GLU A 494 27.35 -14.00 -9.04
CA GLU A 494 28.11 -12.99 -8.31
C GLU A 494 29.62 -13.18 -8.48
N THR A 495 30.35 -12.08 -8.39
CA THR A 495 31.81 -12.02 -8.29
C THR A 495 32.22 -10.83 -7.43
N VAL A 496 33.51 -10.68 -7.12
CA VAL A 496 34.04 -9.55 -6.35
C VAL A 496 35.06 -8.79 -7.19
N ALA A 497 34.94 -7.46 -7.23
CA ALA A 497 35.92 -6.61 -7.87
C ALA A 497 37.26 -6.66 -7.11
N ASP A 498 38.36 -6.85 -7.84
CA ASP A 498 39.69 -6.95 -7.26
C ASP A 498 40.18 -5.61 -6.65
N LYS A 499 41.41 -5.59 -6.15
CA LYS A 499 42.02 -4.39 -5.55
C LYS A 499 42.17 -3.22 -6.53
N THR A 500 42.16 -3.49 -7.83
CA THR A 500 42.21 -2.49 -8.91
C THR A 500 40.81 -2.10 -9.41
N GLY A 501 39.77 -2.73 -8.88
CA GLY A 501 38.37 -2.51 -9.28
C GLY A 501 37.92 -3.38 -10.45
N LYS A 502 38.77 -4.26 -10.99
CA LYS A 502 38.39 -5.11 -12.13
C LYS A 502 37.56 -6.29 -11.67
N PHE A 503 36.56 -6.66 -12.46
CA PHE A 503 35.80 -7.88 -12.29
C PHE A 503 35.66 -8.63 -13.62
N SER A 504 35.49 -9.94 -13.53
CA SER A 504 35.25 -10.80 -14.68
C SER A 504 34.27 -11.91 -14.34
N PHE A 505 33.40 -12.25 -15.29
CA PHE A 505 32.57 -13.45 -15.28
C PHE A 505 32.92 -14.33 -16.46
N THR A 506 33.19 -15.61 -16.22
CA THR A 506 33.19 -16.65 -17.26
C THR A 506 31.94 -17.47 -17.12
N LEU A 507 31.05 -17.36 -18.10
CA LEU A 507 29.74 -18.02 -18.10
C LEU A 507 29.61 -18.99 -19.27
N ASN A 508 29.01 -20.13 -18.98
CA ASN A 508 28.55 -21.10 -19.96
C ASN A 508 27.02 -20.90 -20.11
N ASN A 509 26.45 -21.19 -21.28
CA ASN A 509 24.99 -21.19 -21.53
C ASN A 509 24.31 -19.81 -21.60
N LEU A 510 24.99 -18.76 -22.05
CA LEU A 510 24.32 -17.53 -22.48
C LEU A 510 23.92 -17.63 -23.96
N THR A 511 22.74 -17.14 -24.30
CA THR A 511 22.24 -17.16 -25.68
C THR A 511 22.54 -15.83 -26.39
N PRO A 512 22.90 -15.86 -27.68
CA PRO A 512 22.98 -14.65 -28.50
C PRO A 512 21.66 -13.88 -28.49
N GLY A 513 21.74 -12.55 -28.36
CA GLY A 513 20.59 -11.65 -28.21
C GLY A 513 20.16 -11.43 -26.76
N MET A 514 20.69 -12.19 -25.79
CA MET A 514 20.44 -11.94 -24.37
C MET A 514 21.01 -10.58 -23.96
N ILE A 515 20.25 -9.85 -23.15
CA ILE A 515 20.66 -8.58 -22.56
C ILE A 515 21.02 -8.83 -21.10
N ILE A 516 22.11 -8.23 -20.65
CA ILE A 516 22.62 -8.32 -19.29
C ILE A 516 22.83 -6.94 -18.68
N SER A 517 22.75 -6.86 -17.35
CA SER A 517 23.14 -5.70 -16.54
C SER A 517 23.71 -6.20 -15.21
N ALA A 518 24.23 -5.30 -14.38
CA ALA A 518 24.83 -5.65 -13.10
C ALA A 518 24.59 -4.56 -12.06
N ILE A 519 24.70 -4.92 -10.78
CA ILE A 519 24.73 -3.98 -9.65
C ILE A 519 25.99 -4.24 -8.82
N ALA A 520 26.47 -3.20 -8.14
CA ALA A 520 27.52 -3.30 -7.14
C ALA A 520 26.92 -3.17 -5.74
N THR A 521 27.38 -3.98 -4.81
CA THR A 521 27.04 -3.89 -3.40
C THR A 521 28.30 -3.85 -2.54
N LYS A 522 28.32 -2.93 -1.58
CA LYS A 522 29.40 -2.84 -0.58
C LYS A 522 28.84 -2.46 0.79
N PRO A 523 29.17 -3.17 1.88
CA PRO A 523 28.58 -2.91 3.20
C PRO A 523 28.70 -1.46 3.69
N ASP A 524 29.82 -0.78 3.41
CA ASP A 524 30.06 0.61 3.86
C ASP A 524 29.25 1.67 3.10
N TYR A 525 28.59 1.27 2.00
CA TYR A 525 27.92 2.15 1.06
C TYR A 525 26.45 1.79 0.83
N GLY A 526 26.17 0.52 0.57
CA GLY A 526 24.86 0.01 0.12
C GLY A 526 24.96 -0.63 -1.26
N THR A 527 23.84 -0.65 -1.97
CA THR A 527 23.74 -1.14 -3.36
C THR A 527 23.65 0.03 -4.35
N SER A 528 24.27 -0.13 -5.52
CA SER A 528 24.27 0.84 -6.62
C SER A 528 23.01 0.80 -7.48
N GLU A 529 22.88 1.81 -8.32
CA GLU A 529 22.02 1.72 -9.51
C GLU A 529 22.50 0.60 -10.46
N PRO A 530 21.65 0.17 -11.41
CA PRO A 530 22.05 -0.77 -12.45
C PRO A 530 23.13 -0.21 -13.37
N ALA A 531 24.01 -1.07 -13.87
CA ALA A 531 24.88 -0.81 -14.99
C ALA A 531 24.08 -0.61 -16.28
N PHE A 532 24.66 0.11 -17.23
CA PHE A 532 24.13 0.11 -18.61
C PHE A 532 24.06 -1.31 -19.16
N ASN A 533 23.01 -1.59 -19.94
CA ASN A 533 22.83 -2.89 -20.54
C ASN A 533 23.96 -3.22 -21.52
N ALA A 534 24.42 -4.47 -21.49
CA ALA A 534 25.26 -5.06 -22.53
C ALA A 534 24.52 -6.22 -23.21
N THR A 535 24.92 -6.56 -24.44
CA THR A 535 24.29 -7.61 -25.24
C THR A 535 25.26 -8.76 -25.51
N ILE A 536 24.76 -9.99 -25.42
CA ILE A 536 25.51 -11.17 -25.84
C ILE A 536 25.36 -11.35 -27.35
N ARG A 537 26.47 -11.42 -28.08
CA ARG A 537 26.53 -11.56 -29.54
C ARG A 537 27.10 -12.91 -29.95
N ALA A 538 26.71 -13.37 -31.13
CA ALA A 538 27.37 -14.47 -31.82
C ALA A 538 28.31 -13.90 -32.90
N LEU A 539 29.41 -14.60 -33.18
CA LEU A 539 30.32 -14.25 -34.28
C LEU A 539 29.65 -14.40 -35.66
N ASN A 540 28.64 -15.28 -35.79
CA ASN A 540 27.79 -15.42 -36.97
C ASN A 540 26.31 -15.26 -36.59
N PRO A 541 25.62 -14.20 -37.03
CA PRO A 541 24.24 -13.97 -36.62
C PRO A 541 23.26 -14.86 -37.40
N SER A 542 22.52 -15.72 -36.72
CA SER A 542 21.19 -16.13 -37.17
C SER A 542 20.15 -15.29 -36.44
N LYS A 543 19.23 -14.68 -37.21
CA LYS A 543 18.07 -13.98 -36.66
C LYS A 543 17.12 -15.02 -36.08
N THR A 544 17.14 -15.20 -34.77
CA THR A 544 16.11 -15.98 -34.07
C THR A 544 15.07 -15.02 -33.52
N THR A 545 13.85 -15.12 -34.03
CA THR A 545 12.70 -14.35 -33.56
C THR A 545 12.07 -15.13 -32.40
N ILE A 546 12.21 -14.63 -31.17
CA ILE A 546 11.51 -15.17 -30.01
C ILE A 546 10.16 -14.44 -29.92
N SER A 547 9.06 -15.17 -30.11
CA SER A 547 7.71 -14.65 -29.80
C SER A 547 7.42 -14.93 -28.33
N PRO A 548 7.33 -13.90 -27.46
CA PRO A 548 6.94 -14.11 -26.07
C PRO A 548 5.48 -14.56 -25.99
N SER A 549 5.21 -15.58 -25.18
CA SER A 549 3.86 -15.90 -24.69
C SER A 549 3.55 -14.97 -23.53
N LEU A 550 2.43 -14.23 -23.61
CA LEU A 550 2.06 -13.23 -22.61
C LEU A 550 0.86 -13.75 -21.78
N THR A 551 1.12 -14.13 -20.53
CA THR A 551 0.06 -14.36 -19.52
C THR A 551 0.02 -13.17 -18.58
N LEU A 552 -1.14 -12.53 -18.45
CA LEU A 552 -1.27 -11.40 -17.53
C LEU A 552 -1.47 -11.87 -16.10
N PRO A 553 -0.68 -11.37 -15.14
CA PRO A 553 -0.95 -11.64 -13.74
C PRO A 553 -2.18 -10.85 -13.29
N THR A 554 -3.11 -11.51 -12.59
CA THR A 554 -4.15 -10.84 -11.79
C THR A 554 -3.58 -10.52 -10.41
N CYS A 555 -4.26 -9.69 -9.60
CA CYS A 555 -3.85 -9.52 -8.21
C CYS A 555 -4.02 -10.82 -7.42
N THR A 556 -5.24 -11.36 -7.41
CA THR A 556 -5.63 -12.58 -6.69
C THR A 556 -6.34 -13.56 -7.61
N THR A 557 -6.40 -14.83 -7.20
CA THR A 557 -7.05 -15.91 -7.94
C THR A 557 -8.05 -16.61 -7.04
N LYS A 558 -9.33 -16.66 -7.44
CA LYS A 558 -10.36 -17.40 -6.70
C LYS A 558 -10.14 -18.91 -6.82
N PRO A 559 -10.31 -19.69 -5.74
CA PRO A 559 -10.31 -21.14 -5.83
C PRO A 559 -11.41 -21.63 -6.77
N ILE A 560 -11.03 -22.39 -7.79
CA ILE A 560 -11.99 -23.02 -8.70
C ILE A 560 -12.70 -24.12 -7.91
N ALA A 561 -14.03 -24.03 -7.77
CA ALA A 561 -14.83 -25.14 -7.26
C ALA A 561 -14.54 -26.38 -8.12
N LYS A 562 -14.34 -27.56 -7.51
CA LYS A 562 -14.13 -28.82 -8.24
C LYS A 562 -15.39 -29.18 -9.05
N THR A 563 -15.59 -28.53 -10.19
CA THR A 563 -16.58 -28.95 -11.18
C THR A 563 -16.03 -30.19 -11.89
N PRO A 564 -16.85 -31.23 -12.14
CA PRO A 564 -16.43 -32.37 -12.94
C PRO A 564 -15.78 -31.88 -14.25
N LYS A 565 -14.60 -32.43 -14.56
CA LYS A 565 -13.82 -32.06 -15.74
C LYS A 565 -14.69 -32.27 -16.99
N LEU A 566 -15.22 -31.19 -17.56
CA LEU A 566 -15.88 -31.25 -18.86
C LEU A 566 -14.89 -31.86 -19.87
N PRO A 567 -15.36 -32.68 -20.83
CA PRO A 567 -14.50 -33.30 -21.83
C PRO A 567 -13.64 -32.22 -22.50
N ILE A 568 -12.35 -32.52 -22.64
CA ILE A 568 -11.33 -31.64 -23.18
C ILE A 568 -11.77 -31.20 -24.57
N GLN A 569 -12.24 -29.95 -24.69
CA GLN A 569 -12.33 -29.30 -25.99
C GLN A 569 -10.90 -29.02 -26.47
N PRO A 570 -10.58 -29.27 -27.75
CA PRO A 570 -9.27 -28.95 -28.28
C PRO A 570 -8.97 -27.47 -28.03
N GLU A 571 -7.79 -27.23 -27.46
CA GLU A 571 -7.29 -25.89 -27.17
C GLU A 571 -7.15 -25.14 -28.49
N ILE A 572 -8.13 -24.29 -28.82
CA ILE A 572 -7.99 -23.32 -29.89
C ILE A 572 -6.94 -22.33 -29.40
N LYS A 573 -5.69 -22.46 -29.88
CA LYS A 573 -4.75 -21.35 -29.82
C LYS A 573 -5.43 -20.18 -30.53
N PRO A 574 -5.79 -19.07 -29.83
CA PRO A 574 -6.34 -17.94 -30.53
C PRO A 574 -5.22 -17.38 -31.40
N THR A 575 -5.32 -17.62 -32.71
CA THR A 575 -4.79 -16.67 -33.68
C THR A 575 -5.42 -15.34 -33.33
N LEU A 576 -4.60 -14.36 -32.93
CA LEU A 576 -5.06 -13.01 -32.58
C LEU A 576 -5.62 -12.35 -33.85
N GLU A 577 -6.88 -12.62 -34.17
CA GLU A 577 -7.63 -11.83 -35.13
C GLU A 577 -7.86 -10.44 -34.52
N PRO A 578 -7.69 -9.36 -35.30
CA PRO A 578 -7.96 -8.01 -34.81
C PRO A 578 -9.43 -7.91 -34.40
N ILE A 579 -9.67 -7.67 -33.11
CA ILE A 579 -11.02 -7.51 -32.56
C ILE A 579 -11.41 -6.05 -32.69
N THR A 580 -12.35 -5.74 -33.58
CA THR A 580 -13.00 -4.42 -33.58
C THR A 580 -13.98 -4.35 -32.42
N LEU A 581 -13.67 -3.52 -31.43
CA LEU A 581 -14.58 -3.18 -30.34
C LEU A 581 -15.08 -1.77 -30.56
N ASN A 582 -16.40 -1.56 -30.54
CA ASN A 582 -16.99 -0.22 -30.54
C ASN A 582 -17.41 0.10 -29.10
N ILE A 583 -16.71 1.02 -28.46
CA ILE A 583 -16.89 1.33 -27.04
C ILE A 583 -16.81 2.85 -26.86
N PRO A 584 -17.73 3.44 -26.06
CA PRO A 584 -17.55 4.79 -25.55
C PRO A 584 -16.22 4.95 -24.84
N ARG A 585 -15.60 6.13 -24.98
CA ARG A 585 -14.36 6.45 -24.29
C ARG A 585 -14.43 7.68 -23.39
N ASN A 586 -15.57 8.35 -23.28
CA ASN A 586 -15.68 9.58 -22.52
C ASN A 586 -17.00 9.62 -21.73
N ILE A 587 -16.98 10.33 -20.62
CA ILE A 587 -18.17 10.77 -19.87
C ILE A 587 -18.02 12.24 -19.48
N HIS A 588 -19.14 12.94 -19.28
CA HIS A 588 -19.18 14.38 -19.03
C HIS A 588 -19.70 14.71 -17.62
N PHE A 589 -19.31 15.89 -17.14
CA PHE A 589 -19.64 16.37 -15.80
C PHE A 589 -20.30 17.76 -15.84
N ALA A 590 -21.18 18.02 -14.88
CA ALA A 590 -21.72 19.35 -14.66
C ALA A 590 -20.62 20.35 -14.25
N LEU A 591 -20.93 21.65 -14.38
CA LEU A 591 -20.04 22.73 -13.93
C LEU A 591 -19.69 22.53 -12.46
N ASP A 592 -18.40 22.55 -12.17
CA ASP A 592 -17.88 22.47 -10.81
C ASP A 592 -18.27 21.20 -10.03
N GLN A 593 -18.55 20.10 -10.75
CA GLN A 593 -18.94 18.82 -10.16
C GLN A 593 -18.02 17.67 -10.58
N ALA A 594 -17.89 16.69 -9.68
CA ALA A 594 -17.26 15.39 -9.92
C ALA A 594 -18.25 14.22 -9.76
N THR A 595 -19.52 14.50 -9.46
CA THR A 595 -20.57 13.49 -9.33
C THR A 595 -20.92 12.89 -10.69
N ILE A 596 -20.99 11.55 -10.76
CA ILE A 596 -21.39 10.83 -11.97
C ILE A 596 -22.92 10.92 -12.11
N ALA A 597 -23.39 11.50 -13.21
CA ALA A 597 -24.81 11.56 -13.52
C ALA A 597 -25.35 10.19 -13.99
N PRO A 598 -26.66 9.90 -13.84
CA PRO A 598 -27.24 8.63 -14.27
C PRO A 598 -26.93 8.26 -15.73
N LYS A 599 -26.99 9.22 -16.65
CA LYS A 599 -26.63 9.01 -18.06
C LYS A 599 -25.15 8.64 -18.25
N SER A 600 -24.24 9.28 -17.51
CA SER A 600 -22.82 8.94 -17.54
C SER A 600 -22.57 7.54 -16.96
N ALA A 601 -23.36 7.12 -15.96
CA ALA A 601 -23.28 5.76 -15.41
C ALA A 601 -23.69 4.69 -16.44
N GLU A 602 -24.69 4.95 -17.28
CA GLU A 602 -25.06 4.06 -18.40
C GLU A 602 -23.90 3.84 -19.37
N VAL A 603 -23.16 4.91 -19.71
CA VAL A 603 -21.95 4.84 -20.54
C VAL A 603 -20.86 4.00 -19.86
N LEU A 604 -20.62 4.19 -18.55
CA LEU A 604 -19.64 3.40 -17.81
C LEU A 604 -20.01 1.91 -17.74
N ASN A 605 -21.29 1.55 -17.67
CA ASN A 605 -21.75 0.16 -17.67
C ASN A 605 -21.42 -0.57 -18.98
N GLN A 606 -21.44 0.14 -20.12
CA GLN A 606 -20.99 -0.41 -21.40
C GLN A 606 -19.48 -0.73 -21.37
N ILE A 607 -18.68 0.19 -20.81
CA ILE A 607 -17.24 0.01 -20.64
C ILE A 607 -16.94 -1.19 -19.72
N ILE A 608 -17.66 -1.33 -18.61
CA ILE A 608 -17.51 -2.46 -17.66
C ILE A 608 -17.73 -3.79 -18.36
N THR A 609 -18.79 -3.90 -19.17
CA THR A 609 -19.11 -5.11 -19.92
C THR A 609 -17.95 -5.55 -20.81
N VAL A 610 -17.28 -4.59 -21.46
CA VAL A 610 -16.08 -4.87 -22.27
C VAL A 610 -14.93 -5.31 -21.38
N LEU A 611 -14.63 -4.57 -20.30
CA LEU A 611 -13.49 -4.89 -19.44
C LEU A 611 -13.64 -6.28 -18.83
N GLN A 612 -14.85 -6.69 -18.47
CA GLN A 612 -15.14 -8.05 -17.99
C GLN A 612 -14.93 -9.09 -19.11
N LYS A 613 -15.36 -8.81 -20.34
CA LYS A 613 -15.19 -9.72 -21.49
C LYS A 613 -13.74 -9.85 -21.96
N TYR A 614 -12.94 -8.79 -21.85
CA TYR A 614 -11.57 -8.73 -22.36
C TYR A 614 -10.58 -8.43 -21.24
N PRO A 615 -10.12 -9.45 -20.49
CA PRO A 615 -9.25 -9.26 -19.32
C PRO A 615 -7.87 -8.66 -19.66
N TYR A 616 -7.46 -8.73 -20.93
CA TYR A 616 -6.18 -8.19 -21.41
C TYR A 616 -6.18 -6.68 -21.67
N ILE A 617 -7.36 -6.04 -21.59
CA ILE A 617 -7.49 -4.61 -21.72
C ILE A 617 -7.25 -3.95 -20.36
N THR A 618 -6.31 -3.02 -20.32
CA THR A 618 -6.12 -2.09 -19.20
C THR A 618 -6.62 -0.72 -19.59
N ILE A 619 -6.96 0.10 -18.61
CA ILE A 619 -7.46 1.45 -18.83
C ILE A 619 -6.68 2.49 -18.02
N GLU A 620 -6.50 3.65 -18.64
CA GLU A 620 -6.07 4.88 -18.00
C GLU A 620 -7.17 5.93 -18.12
N ILE A 621 -7.61 6.44 -16.98
CA ILE A 621 -8.71 7.39 -16.84
C ILE A 621 -8.09 8.79 -16.74
N GLN A 622 -8.29 9.59 -17.78
CA GLN A 622 -7.78 10.95 -17.88
C GLN A 622 -8.86 11.96 -17.50
N GLY A 623 -8.62 12.74 -16.45
CA GLY A 623 -9.55 13.76 -15.97
C GLY A 623 -9.27 15.12 -16.61
N HIS A 624 -10.33 15.82 -17.05
CA HIS A 624 -10.24 17.15 -17.67
C HIS A 624 -11.19 18.16 -17.02
N THR A 625 -10.86 19.44 -17.17
CA THR A 625 -11.71 20.58 -16.81
C THR A 625 -11.85 21.55 -17.98
N ASP A 626 -12.80 22.48 -17.85
CA ASP A 626 -12.78 23.69 -18.68
C ASP A 626 -11.76 24.71 -18.13
N SER A 627 -11.55 25.79 -18.88
CA SER A 627 -10.45 26.75 -18.67
C SER A 627 -10.77 27.92 -17.75
N ARG A 628 -11.88 27.87 -17.00
CA ARG A 628 -12.39 29.06 -16.27
C ARG A 628 -11.77 29.28 -14.90
N ALA A 629 -11.16 28.25 -14.30
CA ALA A 629 -10.60 28.31 -12.95
C ALA A 629 -9.06 28.30 -12.97
N SER A 630 -8.45 28.46 -11.78
CA SER A 630 -6.98 28.38 -11.68
C SER A 630 -6.45 26.99 -12.06
N ASN A 631 -5.23 26.93 -12.60
CA ASN A 631 -4.56 25.66 -12.92
C ASN A 631 -4.60 24.64 -11.78
N GLN A 632 -4.31 25.06 -10.55
CA GLN A 632 -4.30 24.18 -9.38
C GLN A 632 -5.72 23.64 -9.10
N TYR A 633 -6.71 24.52 -9.08
CA TYR A 633 -8.11 24.15 -8.91
C TYR A 633 -8.57 23.14 -9.96
N ASN A 634 -8.24 23.43 -11.22
CA ASN A 634 -8.59 22.59 -12.35
C ASN A 634 -7.92 21.22 -12.28
N LEU A 635 -6.67 21.15 -11.82
CA LEU A 635 -5.98 19.89 -11.58
C LEU A 635 -6.69 19.06 -10.50
N ASP A 636 -7.06 19.68 -9.39
CA ASP A 636 -7.74 19.01 -8.26
C ASP A 636 -9.15 18.54 -8.64
N LEU A 637 -9.92 19.35 -9.38
CA LEU A 637 -11.24 18.97 -9.89
C LEU A 637 -11.14 17.83 -10.92
N SER A 638 -10.15 17.90 -11.83
CA SER A 638 -9.92 16.82 -12.81
C SER A 638 -9.56 15.49 -12.16
N ARG A 639 -8.76 15.54 -11.07
CA ARG A 639 -8.43 14.37 -10.26
C ARG A 639 -9.69 13.79 -9.62
N SER A 640 -10.52 14.65 -9.01
CA SER A 640 -11.76 14.24 -8.37
C SER A 640 -12.71 13.52 -9.33
N ARG A 641 -12.80 13.98 -10.59
CA ARG A 641 -13.58 13.33 -11.65
C ARG A 641 -13.01 11.95 -12.03
N ALA A 642 -11.70 11.87 -12.23
CA ALA A 642 -11.05 10.61 -12.57
C ALA A 642 -11.18 9.59 -11.43
N ASP A 643 -11.07 10.04 -10.18
CA ASP A 643 -11.28 9.22 -8.98
C ASP A 643 -12.73 8.74 -8.88
N ALA A 644 -13.72 9.61 -9.14
CA ALA A 644 -15.12 9.21 -9.19
C ALA A 644 -15.37 8.09 -10.21
N THR A 645 -14.87 8.26 -11.45
CA THR A 645 -14.99 7.25 -12.51
C THR A 645 -14.30 5.95 -12.12
N ARG A 646 -13.07 6.02 -11.60
CA ARG A 646 -12.33 4.84 -11.13
C ARG A 646 -13.11 4.10 -10.04
N ASN A 647 -13.55 4.81 -9.01
CA ASN A 647 -14.28 4.23 -7.88
C ASN A 647 -15.59 3.58 -8.34
N TYR A 648 -16.25 4.14 -9.36
CA TYR A 648 -17.40 3.51 -9.99
C TYR A 648 -17.04 2.16 -10.62
N LEU A 649 -15.96 2.10 -11.41
CA LEU A 649 -15.52 0.85 -12.06
C LEU A 649 -15.05 -0.21 -11.05
N LEU A 650 -14.35 0.20 -9.99
CA LEU A 650 -13.92 -0.71 -8.92
C LEU A 650 -15.13 -1.34 -8.23
N ARG A 651 -16.15 -0.55 -7.87
CA ARG A 651 -17.40 -1.06 -7.27
C ARG A 651 -18.15 -2.05 -8.17
N GLN A 652 -17.94 -1.97 -9.48
CA GLN A 652 -18.52 -2.86 -10.48
C GLN A 652 -17.63 -4.10 -10.76
N GLY A 653 -16.61 -4.33 -9.93
CA GLY A 653 -15.78 -5.53 -9.95
C GLY A 653 -14.63 -5.49 -10.96
N VAL A 654 -14.27 -4.33 -11.51
CA VAL A 654 -13.07 -4.22 -12.34
C VAL A 654 -11.83 -4.29 -11.45
N ASP A 655 -10.92 -5.23 -11.76
CA ASP A 655 -9.68 -5.45 -10.99
C ASP A 655 -8.85 -4.15 -10.89
N PRO A 656 -8.45 -3.71 -9.67
CA PRO A 656 -7.58 -2.54 -9.48
C PRO A 656 -6.29 -2.56 -10.32
N ALA A 657 -5.73 -3.74 -10.58
CA ALA A 657 -4.54 -3.91 -11.43
C ALA A 657 -4.76 -3.41 -12.87
N ARG A 658 -6.01 -3.20 -13.29
CA ARG A 658 -6.36 -2.79 -14.65
C ARG A 658 -6.70 -1.31 -14.79
N ILE A 659 -6.85 -0.57 -13.69
CA ILE A 659 -7.36 0.83 -13.72
C ILE A 659 -6.38 1.83 -13.15
N SER A 660 -5.92 2.77 -13.96
CA SER A 660 -5.05 3.88 -13.52
C SER A 660 -5.71 5.22 -13.80
N ILE A 661 -5.23 6.28 -13.16
CA ILE A 661 -5.72 7.62 -13.43
C ILE A 661 -4.59 8.60 -13.79
N LEU A 662 -4.93 9.62 -14.58
CA LEU A 662 -4.06 10.73 -14.93
C LEU A 662 -4.86 12.05 -14.92
N PRO A 663 -4.68 12.93 -13.94
CA PRO A 663 -5.34 14.24 -13.93
C PRO A 663 -4.62 15.22 -14.86
N LEU A 664 -5.37 15.90 -15.73
CA LEU A 664 -4.82 16.84 -16.71
C LEU A 664 -5.31 18.28 -16.54
N GLY A 665 -6.31 18.53 -15.69
CA GLY A 665 -6.90 19.86 -15.54
C GLY A 665 -7.33 20.44 -16.89
N GLU A 666 -6.94 21.68 -17.14
CA GLU A 666 -7.21 22.41 -18.39
C GLU A 666 -6.14 22.21 -19.48
N LEU A 667 -5.11 21.39 -19.24
CA LEU A 667 -3.96 21.25 -20.15
C LEU A 667 -4.32 20.68 -21.54
N LYS A 668 -5.44 19.97 -21.65
CA LYS A 668 -5.91 19.33 -22.90
C LYS A 668 -7.40 19.56 -23.12
N LEU A 669 -7.77 20.78 -23.51
CA LEU A 669 -9.13 21.12 -23.93
C LEU A 669 -9.50 20.39 -25.22
N GLU A 670 -10.73 19.87 -25.28
CA GLU A 670 -11.30 19.32 -26.51
C GLU A 670 -11.85 20.42 -27.40
N LYS A 671 -12.49 21.44 -26.79
CA LYS A 671 -13.00 22.63 -27.46
C LYS A 671 -12.27 23.85 -26.91
N PRO A 672 -11.45 24.56 -27.70
CA PRO A 672 -10.76 25.77 -27.23
C PRO A 672 -11.69 26.99 -27.13
N GLY A 673 -12.95 26.87 -27.54
CA GLY A 673 -13.94 27.94 -27.47
C GLY A 673 -14.38 28.25 -26.03
N ASN A 674 -15.11 29.36 -25.88
CA ASN A 674 -15.51 29.93 -24.59
C ASN A 674 -17.04 30.01 -24.44
N THR A 675 -17.77 29.10 -25.08
CA THR A 675 -19.24 28.99 -24.91
C THR A 675 -19.60 27.98 -23.83
N ILE A 676 -20.81 28.07 -23.27
CA ILE A 676 -21.32 27.09 -22.30
C ILE A 676 -21.29 25.65 -22.83
N VAL A 677 -21.45 25.49 -24.16
CA VAL A 677 -21.39 24.20 -24.85
C VAL A 677 -19.94 23.72 -24.95
N ASP A 678 -19.00 24.59 -25.33
CA ASP A 678 -17.57 24.26 -25.36
C ASP A 678 -17.07 23.81 -23.99
N HIS A 679 -17.46 24.52 -22.94
CA HIS A 679 -17.12 24.14 -21.57
C HIS A 679 -17.71 22.78 -21.19
N ALA A 680 -18.94 22.47 -21.61
CA ALA A 680 -19.55 21.16 -21.36
C ALA A 680 -18.76 20.01 -22.00
N TYR A 681 -18.26 20.17 -23.22
CA TYR A 681 -17.38 19.18 -23.86
C TYR A 681 -16.04 19.03 -23.11
N ASN A 682 -15.48 20.12 -22.58
CA ASN A 682 -14.20 20.07 -21.86
C ASN A 682 -14.30 19.42 -20.48
N ARG A 683 -15.44 19.54 -19.80
CA ARG A 683 -15.69 18.90 -18.49
C ARG A 683 -15.96 17.40 -18.66
N ARG A 684 -14.89 16.65 -18.88
CA ARG A 684 -14.99 15.22 -19.19
C ARG A 684 -13.94 14.39 -18.46
N VAL A 685 -14.18 13.08 -18.48
CA VAL A 685 -13.16 12.06 -18.32
C VAL A 685 -13.02 11.33 -19.64
N GLU A 686 -11.78 11.09 -20.06
CA GLU A 686 -11.44 10.30 -21.24
C GLU A 686 -10.72 9.01 -20.80
N ILE A 687 -11.11 7.86 -21.35
CA ILE A 687 -10.58 6.55 -21.00
C ILE A 687 -9.69 6.08 -22.15
N ILE A 688 -8.42 5.89 -21.86
CA ILE A 688 -7.44 5.34 -22.78
C ILE A 688 -7.36 3.84 -22.53
N PHE A 689 -7.75 3.06 -23.52
CA PHE A 689 -7.69 1.61 -23.47
C PHE A 689 -6.35 1.13 -24.05
N ARG A 690 -5.74 0.16 -23.39
CA ARG A 690 -4.53 -0.50 -23.85
C ARG A 690 -4.71 -2.01 -23.74
N ASP A 691 -4.75 -2.69 -24.89
CA ASP A 691 -4.64 -4.15 -24.91
C ASP A 691 -3.16 -4.53 -24.77
N LEU A 692 -2.85 -5.33 -23.74
CA LEU A 692 -1.47 -5.68 -23.43
C LEU A 692 -0.85 -6.65 -24.46
N ARG A 693 -1.63 -7.17 -25.41
CA ARG A 693 -1.15 -7.99 -26.54
C ARG A 693 -0.94 -7.16 -27.82
N GLY A 694 -1.29 -5.87 -27.81
CA GLY A 694 -1.13 -4.98 -28.95
C GLY A 694 -2.25 -5.07 -29.98
N ILE A 695 -3.48 -5.44 -29.58
CA ILE A 695 -4.67 -5.34 -30.44
C ILE A 695 -5.12 -3.87 -30.55
N ASP A 696 -5.40 -3.43 -31.77
CA ASP A 696 -5.97 -2.10 -32.04
C ASP A 696 -7.42 -2.03 -31.54
N ILE A 697 -7.74 -1.02 -30.72
CA ILE A 697 -9.08 -0.78 -30.19
C ILE A 697 -9.63 0.48 -30.89
N ILE A 698 -10.77 0.35 -31.55
CA ILE A 698 -11.46 1.48 -32.19
C ILE A 698 -12.39 2.12 -31.15
N PHE A 699 -12.52 3.45 -31.19
CA PHE A 699 -13.36 4.16 -30.23
C PHE A 699 -14.55 4.82 -30.92
N GLU A 700 -15.70 4.76 -30.26
CA GLU A 700 -16.86 5.54 -30.64
C GLU A 700 -16.85 6.86 -29.87
N LYS A 701 -16.96 7.97 -30.60
CA LYS A 701 -17.21 9.27 -29.96
C LYS A 701 -18.69 9.34 -29.60
N GLN A 702 -18.98 9.59 -28.33
CA GLN A 702 -20.34 9.77 -27.84
C GLN A 702 -20.44 11.05 -27.00
N HIS A 703 -21.62 11.67 -26.96
CA HIS A 703 -21.91 12.84 -26.14
C HIS A 703 -23.33 12.81 -25.55
N ASP A 704 -23.91 11.61 -25.42
CA ASP A 704 -25.30 11.41 -25.00
C ASP A 704 -25.50 11.80 -23.52
N ASP A 705 -24.41 11.85 -22.76
CA ASP A 705 -24.35 12.26 -21.36
C ASP A 705 -23.88 13.71 -21.15
N LEU A 706 -23.79 14.53 -22.22
CA LEU A 706 -23.34 15.93 -22.12
C LEU A 706 -24.22 16.76 -21.18
N GLN A 707 -23.60 17.46 -20.23
CA GLN A 707 -24.27 18.25 -19.19
C GLN A 707 -24.07 19.75 -19.44
N ILE A 708 -25.01 20.39 -20.14
CA ILE A 708 -24.98 21.83 -20.45
C ILE A 708 -25.50 22.63 -19.25
N GLU A 709 -24.82 23.73 -18.94
CA GLU A 709 -25.22 24.69 -17.90
C GLU A 709 -26.60 25.30 -18.26
N ARG A 710 -27.47 25.43 -17.25
CA ARG A 710 -28.80 26.05 -17.42
C ARG A 710 -28.79 27.52 -17.10
#